data_AF-A0A7C2GYS9-F1
#
_entry.id   AF-A0A7C2GYS9-F1
#
_cell.length_a   1.000
_cell.length_b   1.000
_cell.length_c   1.000
_cell.angle_alpha   90.00
_cell.angle_beta   90.00
_cell.angle_gamma   90.00
#
_symmetry.space_group_name_H-M   'P 1'
#
loop_
_entity.id
_entity.type
_entity.pdbx_description
1 polymer ?
#
loop_
_entity_poly.entity_id
_entity_poly.type
_entity_poly.pdbx_seq_one_letter_code
_entity_poly.pdbx_strand_id
1 'polypeptide(L)'
;MAASQSLSVFKKSLPFNPLLFPFLFFLSFLFFLALSKIISSFLPRVESPAAQIKTLTIIFLPASSLLFTPFLLNFYWSRQDLLLRLFRLAFIIMLTSLALAFIYLEKLRKTIRQKISTLVERFSSWPSGKRLVLLFFLAFFVYQLTTLILVLRGITFSGDEPNYLLTTHSLIYDGDINLANNYARQDYFSFYSREEHPRLKLGIYGRYGKKGKDYIYPINLPGISVLIIPFYALSQLFSGKILTFILKGSLSIWAALFSVQVYLLGRQRWGREGLDLSLWLITAFIPPILFYSCHLYPEIPIAFFSLLIFRRLISGQNISWLEASGLGFLLATFPWFGLKYNFLFWPLFVIGLYKFWQDPQRVKKLGAFVSLPLLSQFFFYLFIYHLYGTFSPIAIYEGVMSAEQLKAFWQMVLAIPLSLRVESFLDYFLDQRDGLLLYAPVYFFALAGFIDLWRRSRKIFLALLFVSLPFLFNYSFLTHRQGYSPQARVLTPIIWVGILALGEFLASNEKRIFRHLFLLSLILSLGFALLLLLHPPFLYQPTTHEFTSRPGDLFVYLSNTHFFLPPLLPSFIKINNLSYWPNYVWIALIIIFLLFYAFCRNKIILNSGFSWSSLSGLFLIFFFLRVLFPSPPLYPVKTIVYSPQRSLGFYLFYLGRGVVVKEEGDFYLHLEKSYRFIFGSKQELKEIELRLGSETGDYEISLQAFDQPVVKTRITQEKRQFQLNLPPPYKRRHLYLYEINLNMKHLSKESMQLEPFLIQFIPGRR
;
A
#
# COMPACT_ATOMS: atom_id res chain seq x y z
N MET A 1 43.24 -13.68 16.33
CA MET A 1 42.45 -12.94 17.35
C MET A 1 42.88 -11.47 17.45
N ALA A 2 43.13 -10.80 16.30
CA ALA A 2 43.49 -9.38 16.27
C ALA A 2 43.23 -8.80 14.86
N ALA A 3 41.97 -8.59 14.51
CA ALA A 3 41.55 -7.85 13.30
C ALA A 3 40.07 -7.41 13.37
N SER A 4 39.60 -7.01 14.56
CA SER A 4 38.27 -6.43 14.73
C SER A 4 38.37 -5.09 15.45
N GLN A 5 39.13 -4.15 14.89
CA GLN A 5 38.93 -2.75 15.24
C GLN A 5 37.57 -2.34 14.69
N SER A 6 36.56 -2.45 15.55
CA SER A 6 35.25 -1.88 15.35
C SER A 6 35.42 -0.41 14.97
N LEU A 7 34.96 -0.04 13.77
CA LEU A 7 34.53 1.32 13.47
C LEU A 7 33.49 1.68 14.51
N SER A 8 33.93 2.21 15.64
CA SER A 8 33.08 2.73 16.70
C SER A 8 33.01 4.24 16.49
N VAL A 9 31.99 4.87 17.07
CA VAL A 9 31.75 6.33 17.09
C VAL A 9 32.98 7.15 17.61
N PHE A 10 34.06 6.49 18.04
CA PHE A 10 35.18 7.04 18.80
C PHE A 10 36.27 7.76 18.02
N LYS A 11 36.30 7.72 16.68
CA LYS A 11 37.20 8.58 15.90
C LYS A 11 36.42 9.43 14.91
N LYS A 12 35.88 10.55 15.41
CA LYS A 12 35.49 11.68 14.56
C LYS A 12 36.72 12.06 13.72
N SER A 13 36.52 12.15 12.41
CA SER A 13 37.47 12.57 11.38
C SER A 13 38.55 11.56 10.97
N LEU A 14 38.25 10.81 9.91
CA LEU A 14 39.13 10.93 8.74
C LEU A 14 38.75 12.27 8.12
N PRO A 15 39.58 13.33 8.22
CA PRO A 15 39.28 14.60 7.59
C PRO A 15 39.38 14.39 6.08
N PHE A 16 38.26 14.03 5.46
CA PHE A 16 38.20 13.98 4.01
C PHE A 16 38.33 15.42 3.51
N ASN A 17 39.47 15.73 2.89
CA ASN A 17 39.71 17.05 2.35
C ASN A 17 38.74 17.30 1.18
N PRO A 18 37.84 18.30 1.26
CA PRO A 18 36.88 18.57 0.19
C PRO A 18 37.56 18.89 -1.16
N LEU A 19 38.83 19.32 -1.16
CA LEU A 19 39.63 19.57 -2.37
C LEU A 19 40.13 18.27 -3.05
N LEU A 20 40.21 17.16 -2.32
CA LEU A 20 40.61 15.85 -2.86
C LEU A 20 39.48 15.18 -3.67
N PHE A 21 38.21 15.51 -3.39
CA PHE A 21 37.08 14.90 -4.10
C PHE A 21 37.00 15.27 -5.59
N PRO A 22 37.08 16.54 -6.00
CA PRO A 22 37.09 16.92 -7.42
C PRO A 22 38.23 16.23 -8.18
N PHE A 23 39.40 16.13 -7.54
CA PHE A 23 40.58 15.47 -8.12
C PHE A 23 40.36 13.96 -8.31
N LEU A 24 39.88 13.25 -7.27
CA LEU A 24 39.58 11.81 -7.36
C LEU A 24 38.44 11.53 -8.34
N PHE A 25 37.43 12.40 -8.38
CA PHE A 25 36.32 12.29 -9.33
C PHE A 25 36.81 12.47 -10.78
N PHE A 26 37.69 13.44 -11.01
CA PHE A 26 38.32 13.65 -12.32
C PHE A 26 39.17 12.45 -12.74
N LEU A 27 39.97 11.89 -11.81
CA LEU A 27 40.77 10.69 -12.07
C LEU A 27 39.89 9.48 -12.39
N SER A 28 38.78 9.29 -11.65
CA SER A 28 37.77 8.26 -11.90
C SER A 28 37.13 8.43 -13.29
N PHE A 29 36.82 9.68 -13.68
CA PHE A 29 36.30 9.98 -15.01
C PHE A 29 37.30 9.61 -16.11
N LEU A 30 38.58 9.98 -15.97
CA LEU A 30 39.63 9.59 -16.91
C LEU A 30 39.81 8.07 -17.00
N PHE A 31 39.77 7.38 -15.85
CA PHE A 31 39.81 5.92 -15.81
C PHE A 31 38.65 5.29 -16.57
N PHE A 32 37.41 5.73 -16.33
CA PHE A 32 36.24 5.20 -17.05
C PHE A 32 36.23 5.57 -18.52
N LEU A 33 36.80 6.72 -18.91
CA LEU A 33 37.00 7.08 -20.32
C LEU A 33 37.98 6.11 -21.00
N ALA A 34 39.11 5.80 -20.35
CA ALA A 34 40.09 4.83 -20.85
C ALA A 34 39.50 3.41 -20.93
N LEU A 35 38.82 2.96 -19.88
CA LEU A 35 38.12 1.67 -19.84
C LEU A 35 37.06 1.57 -20.95
N SER A 36 36.30 2.65 -21.17
CA SER A 36 35.31 2.72 -22.25
C SER A 36 35.95 2.62 -23.63
N LYS A 37 37.12 3.22 -23.83
CA LYS A 37 37.91 3.09 -25.07
C LYS A 37 38.32 1.64 -25.32
N ILE A 38 38.82 0.94 -24.29
CA ILE A 38 39.20 -0.48 -24.37
C ILE A 38 37.97 -1.35 -24.67
N ILE A 39 36.89 -1.22 -23.90
CA ILE A 39 35.68 -2.04 -24.09
C ILE A 39 35.05 -1.77 -25.47
N SER A 40 35.12 -0.53 -25.96
CA SER A 40 34.60 -0.18 -27.29
C SER A 40 35.32 -0.90 -28.43
N SER A 41 36.59 -1.32 -28.27
CA SER A 41 37.31 -2.06 -29.33
C SER A 41 36.89 -3.53 -29.42
N PHE A 42 36.30 -4.09 -28.36
CA PHE A 42 35.79 -5.47 -28.33
C PHE A 42 34.31 -5.58 -28.66
N LEU A 43 33.56 -4.46 -28.63
CA LEU A 43 32.14 -4.45 -28.95
C LEU A 43 31.93 -4.23 -30.46
N PRO A 44 30.91 -4.86 -31.05
CA PRO A 44 30.52 -4.57 -32.44
C PRO A 44 30.19 -3.08 -32.60
N ARG A 45 30.64 -2.48 -33.70
CA ARG A 45 30.45 -1.05 -33.99
C ARG A 45 29.00 -0.78 -34.38
N VAL A 46 28.29 0.01 -33.56
CA VAL A 46 26.87 0.37 -33.79
C VAL A 46 26.66 1.88 -33.96
N GLU A 47 27.58 2.69 -33.43
CA GLU A 47 27.61 4.16 -33.60
C GLU A 47 29.03 4.59 -33.97
N SER A 48 29.27 5.89 -34.15
CA SER A 48 30.65 6.39 -34.30
C SER A 48 31.48 6.03 -33.05
N PRO A 49 32.80 5.75 -33.20
CA PRO A 49 33.65 5.35 -32.07
C PRO A 49 33.57 6.32 -30.88
N ALA A 50 33.51 7.63 -31.17
CA ALA A 50 33.38 8.66 -30.15
C ALA A 50 32.04 8.59 -29.39
N ALA A 51 30.92 8.30 -30.08
CA ALA A 51 29.60 8.19 -29.46
C ALA A 51 29.47 6.93 -28.58
N GLN A 52 30.08 5.83 -29.02
CA GLN A 52 30.14 4.57 -28.27
C GLN A 52 30.95 4.72 -26.98
N ILE A 53 32.14 5.33 -27.06
CA ILE A 53 32.98 5.62 -25.89
C ILE A 53 32.26 6.54 -24.90
N LYS A 54 31.63 7.62 -25.40
CA LYS A 54 30.85 8.54 -24.56
C LYS A 54 29.76 7.80 -23.79
N THR A 55 29.03 6.90 -24.45
CA THR A 55 27.91 6.19 -23.83
C THR A 55 28.38 5.20 -22.76
N LEU A 56 29.42 4.41 -23.05
CA LEU A 56 30.04 3.51 -22.06
C LEU A 56 30.55 4.27 -20.85
N THR A 57 31.16 5.44 -21.06
CA THR A 57 31.68 6.28 -19.97
C THR A 57 30.54 6.70 -19.04
N ILE A 58 29.37 7.05 -19.57
CA ILE A 58 28.22 7.44 -18.74
C ILE A 58 27.58 6.21 -18.04
N ILE A 59 27.63 5.00 -18.61
CA ILE A 59 27.16 3.78 -17.93
C ILE A 59 28.00 3.47 -16.68
N PHE A 60 29.32 3.73 -16.76
CA PHE A 60 30.23 3.54 -15.63
C PHE A 60 30.27 4.72 -14.66
N LEU A 61 29.87 5.92 -15.08
CA LEU A 61 29.90 7.13 -14.26
C LEU A 61 29.20 7.00 -12.89
N PRO A 62 28.06 6.30 -12.73
CA PRO A 62 27.49 6.02 -11.42
C PRO A 62 28.46 5.36 -10.44
N ALA A 63 29.42 4.54 -10.90
CA ALA A 63 30.41 3.89 -10.04
C ALA A 63 31.38 4.90 -9.40
N SER A 64 31.59 6.08 -9.99
CA SER A 64 32.33 7.18 -9.35
C SER A 64 31.70 7.62 -8.03
N SER A 65 30.42 7.34 -7.78
CA SER A 65 29.78 7.64 -6.50
C SER A 65 30.27 6.78 -5.33
N LEU A 66 31.02 5.70 -5.57
CA LEU A 66 31.75 4.98 -4.52
C LEU A 66 32.79 5.88 -3.83
N LEU A 67 33.25 6.95 -4.48
CA LEU A 67 34.11 7.96 -3.87
C LEU A 67 33.41 8.72 -2.73
N PHE A 68 32.07 8.66 -2.64
CA PHE A 68 31.34 9.23 -1.50
C PHE A 68 31.38 8.34 -0.24
N THR A 69 31.88 7.12 -0.31
CA THR A 69 31.90 6.20 0.84
C THR A 69 32.61 6.77 2.09
N PRO A 70 33.74 7.50 1.99
CA PRO A 70 34.34 8.12 3.17
C PRO A 70 33.46 9.22 3.78
N PHE A 71 32.72 9.97 2.96
CA PHE A 71 31.80 11.00 3.45
C PHE A 71 30.66 10.43 4.28
N LEU A 72 30.26 9.18 4.04
CA LEU A 72 29.21 8.53 4.82
C LEU A 72 29.62 8.33 6.30
N LEU A 73 30.93 8.29 6.60
CA LEU A 73 31.47 8.21 7.95
C LEU A 73 31.27 9.52 8.73
N ASN A 74 31.15 10.67 8.06
CA ASN A 74 30.84 11.93 8.75
C ASN A 74 29.45 11.90 9.40
N PHE A 75 28.56 11.07 8.87
CA PHE A 75 27.24 10.81 9.43
C PHE A 75 27.14 9.38 9.96
N TYR A 76 28.20 8.88 10.59
CA TYR A 76 28.16 7.57 11.24
C TYR A 76 27.12 7.55 12.36
N TRP A 77 26.28 6.52 12.37
CA TRP A 77 25.24 6.31 13.38
C TRP A 77 25.51 4.99 14.12
N SER A 78 25.47 3.88 13.39
CA SER A 78 25.88 2.56 13.85
C SER A 78 26.48 1.78 12.69
N ARG A 79 27.16 0.67 12.98
CA ARG A 79 27.78 -0.21 11.98
C ARG A 79 26.70 -0.77 11.06
N GLN A 80 25.58 -1.18 11.63
CA GLN A 80 24.46 -1.72 10.87
C GLN A 80 23.85 -0.66 9.93
N ASP A 81 23.67 0.58 10.38
CA ASP A 81 23.19 1.67 9.51
C ASP A 81 24.20 1.99 8.40
N LEU A 82 25.51 2.07 8.71
CA LEU A 82 26.54 2.29 7.69
C LEU A 82 26.56 1.19 6.63
N LEU A 83 26.55 -0.09 7.05
CA LEU A 83 26.50 -1.23 6.13
C LEU A 83 25.25 -1.18 5.25
N LEU A 84 24.10 -0.81 5.82
CA LEU A 84 22.86 -0.67 5.07
C LEU A 84 22.93 0.48 4.05
N ARG A 85 23.55 1.62 4.40
CA ARG A 85 23.76 2.75 3.48
C ARG A 85 24.76 2.40 2.37
N LEU A 86 25.84 1.68 2.69
CA LEU A 86 26.81 1.19 1.70
C LEU A 86 26.17 0.16 0.75
N PHE A 87 25.38 -0.78 1.28
CA PHE A 87 24.63 -1.73 0.46
C PHE A 87 23.65 -1.02 -0.47
N ARG A 88 22.90 -0.03 0.04
CA ARG A 88 21.99 0.79 -0.77
C ARG A 88 22.73 1.59 -1.84
N LEU A 89 23.91 2.12 -1.54
CA LEU A 89 24.77 2.81 -2.51
C LEU A 89 25.20 1.86 -3.63
N ALA A 90 25.76 0.70 -3.29
CA ALA A 90 26.16 -0.30 -4.27
C ALA A 90 24.96 -0.76 -5.12
N PHE A 91 23.81 -0.98 -4.48
CA PHE A 91 22.57 -1.37 -5.15
C PHE A 91 22.08 -0.31 -6.13
N ILE A 92 22.02 0.98 -5.75
CA ILE A 92 21.53 2.04 -6.65
C ILE A 92 22.53 2.34 -7.78
N ILE A 93 23.83 2.17 -7.55
CA ILE A 93 24.86 2.22 -8.60
C ILE A 93 24.61 1.10 -9.61
N MET A 94 24.51 -0.15 -9.13
CA MET A 94 24.27 -1.30 -9.99
C MET A 94 22.96 -1.14 -10.77
N LEU A 95 21.88 -0.74 -10.11
CA LEU A 95 20.57 -0.54 -10.74
C LEU A 95 20.62 0.58 -11.80
N THR A 96 21.25 1.72 -11.47
CA THR A 96 21.39 2.84 -12.42
C THR A 96 22.26 2.44 -13.60
N SER A 97 23.41 1.80 -13.38
CA SER A 97 24.27 1.31 -14.46
C SER A 97 23.59 0.24 -15.31
N LEU A 98 22.81 -0.68 -14.72
CA LEU A 98 22.01 -1.66 -15.46
C LEU A 98 20.88 -0.99 -16.24
N ALA A 99 20.21 0.02 -15.68
CA ALA A 99 19.17 0.78 -16.39
C ALA A 99 19.76 1.57 -17.56
N LEU A 100 20.93 2.19 -17.38
CA LEU A 100 21.65 2.89 -18.43
C LEU A 100 22.19 1.94 -19.50
N ALA A 101 22.73 0.80 -19.08
CA ALA A 101 23.11 -0.29 -19.98
C ALA A 101 21.89 -0.84 -20.73
N PHE A 102 20.73 -0.94 -20.09
CA PHE A 102 19.48 -1.35 -20.73
C PHE A 102 19.01 -0.31 -21.75
N ILE A 103 19.03 0.99 -21.44
CA ILE A 103 18.71 2.07 -22.40
C ILE A 103 19.69 2.04 -23.58
N TYR A 104 20.98 1.81 -23.32
CA TYR A 104 21.99 1.65 -24.37
C TYR A 104 21.76 0.39 -25.21
N LEU A 105 21.41 -0.73 -24.59
CA LEU A 105 21.02 -1.97 -25.27
C LEU A 105 19.70 -1.81 -26.04
N GLU A 106 18.77 -0.97 -25.57
CA GLU A 106 17.52 -0.61 -26.25
C GLU A 106 17.81 0.21 -27.52
N LYS A 107 18.81 1.12 -27.48
CA LYS A 107 19.37 1.75 -28.68
C LYS A 107 20.06 0.74 -29.61
N LEU A 108 20.74 -0.26 -29.05
CA LEU A 108 21.49 -1.28 -29.80
C LEU A 108 20.65 -2.42 -30.39
N ARG A 109 19.42 -2.67 -29.92
CA ARG A 109 18.73 -3.93 -30.26
C ARG A 109 17.33 -3.75 -30.85
N LYS A 110 17.29 -3.82 -32.19
CA LYS A 110 16.24 -4.57 -32.90
C LYS A 110 16.01 -5.95 -32.27
N THR A 111 17.06 -6.65 -31.79
CA THR A 111 17.00 -8.04 -31.30
C THR A 111 16.25 -8.29 -29.98
N ILE A 112 16.29 -7.41 -28.96
CA ILE A 112 15.49 -7.60 -27.72
C ILE A 112 14.05 -7.18 -27.99
N ARG A 113 13.85 -6.06 -28.69
CA ARG A 113 12.50 -5.66 -29.11
C ARG A 113 11.87 -6.72 -29.99
N GLN A 114 12.68 -7.36 -30.85
CA GLN A 114 12.32 -8.53 -31.63
C GLN A 114 12.13 -9.75 -30.76
N LYS A 115 12.95 -10.02 -29.72
CA LYS A 115 12.67 -11.15 -28.79
C LYS A 115 11.37 -10.95 -27.99
N ILE A 116 11.12 -9.76 -27.45
CA ILE A 116 9.88 -9.42 -26.75
C ILE A 116 8.71 -9.44 -27.73
N SER A 117 8.86 -8.86 -28.92
CA SER A 117 7.82 -8.92 -29.94
C SER A 117 7.57 -10.37 -30.39
N THR A 118 8.61 -11.17 -30.60
CA THR A 118 8.52 -12.60 -30.91
C THR A 118 7.90 -13.39 -29.75
N LEU A 119 8.15 -13.04 -28.48
CA LEU A 119 7.47 -13.65 -27.34
C LEU A 119 5.98 -13.27 -27.31
N VAL A 120 5.67 -12.00 -27.55
CA VAL A 120 4.28 -11.50 -27.65
C VAL A 120 3.58 -12.12 -28.87
N GLU A 121 4.27 -12.28 -29.99
CA GLU A 121 3.79 -12.91 -31.22
C GLU A 121 3.54 -14.40 -30.99
N ARG A 122 4.50 -15.11 -30.37
CA ARG A 122 4.33 -16.51 -29.94
C ARG A 122 3.19 -16.68 -28.94
N PHE A 123 3.04 -15.76 -28.01
CA PHE A 123 1.91 -15.79 -27.09
C PHE A 123 0.61 -15.54 -27.85
N SER A 124 0.59 -14.54 -28.75
CA SER A 124 -0.59 -14.20 -29.54
C SER A 124 -1.01 -15.31 -30.52
N SER A 125 -0.08 -16.16 -30.96
CA SER A 125 -0.37 -17.32 -31.79
C SER A 125 -1.03 -18.47 -31.02
N TRP A 126 -1.01 -18.45 -29.68
CA TRP A 126 -1.71 -19.44 -28.89
C TRP A 126 -3.23 -19.23 -28.96
N PRO A 127 -4.02 -20.33 -28.93
CA PRO A 127 -5.47 -20.26 -28.78
C PRO A 127 -5.86 -19.35 -27.61
N SER A 128 -6.91 -18.55 -27.79
CA SER A 128 -7.38 -17.59 -26.79
C SER A 128 -7.60 -18.24 -25.42
N GLY A 129 -8.20 -19.44 -25.38
CA GLY A 129 -8.39 -20.19 -24.14
C GLY A 129 -7.09 -20.46 -23.37
N LYS A 130 -6.03 -20.92 -24.06
CA LYS A 130 -4.72 -21.19 -23.43
C LYS A 130 -4.10 -19.91 -22.87
N ARG A 131 -4.21 -18.79 -23.60
CA ARG A 131 -3.73 -17.48 -23.12
C ARG A 131 -4.44 -17.05 -21.84
N LEU A 132 -5.77 -17.12 -21.81
CA LEU A 132 -6.55 -16.71 -20.65
C LEU A 132 -6.25 -17.57 -19.43
N VAL A 133 -6.10 -18.88 -19.62
CA VAL A 133 -5.71 -19.81 -18.55
C VAL A 133 -4.32 -19.48 -18.00
N LEU A 134 -3.34 -19.21 -18.88
CA LEU A 134 -1.99 -18.82 -18.43
C LEU A 134 -2.03 -17.51 -17.63
N LEU A 135 -2.70 -16.48 -18.15
CA LEU A 135 -2.81 -15.18 -17.48
C LEU A 135 -3.55 -15.28 -16.14
N PHE A 136 -4.58 -16.11 -16.07
CA PHE A 136 -5.30 -16.41 -14.83
C PHE A 136 -4.35 -17.03 -13.80
N PHE A 137 -3.68 -18.13 -14.14
CA PHE A 137 -2.81 -18.82 -13.19
C PHE A 137 -1.61 -17.97 -12.78
N LEU A 138 -1.01 -17.22 -13.70
CA LEU A 138 0.11 -16.33 -13.37
C LEU A 138 -0.32 -15.23 -12.39
N ALA A 139 -1.48 -14.60 -12.61
CA ALA A 139 -2.02 -13.62 -11.67
C ALA A 139 -2.36 -14.27 -10.32
N PHE A 140 -3.02 -15.42 -10.34
CA PHE A 140 -3.37 -16.19 -9.14
C PHE A 140 -2.12 -16.53 -8.32
N PHE A 141 -1.04 -17.02 -8.94
CA PHE A 141 0.21 -17.31 -8.24
C PHE A 141 0.88 -16.07 -7.65
N VAL A 142 0.83 -14.93 -8.34
CA VAL A 142 1.33 -13.64 -7.80
C VAL A 142 0.55 -13.24 -6.55
N TYR A 143 -0.77 -13.39 -6.56
CA TYR A 143 -1.61 -13.08 -5.40
C TYR A 143 -1.40 -14.08 -4.25
N GLN A 144 -1.28 -15.38 -4.54
CA GLN A 144 -0.96 -16.38 -3.52
C GLN A 144 0.43 -16.15 -2.91
N LEU A 145 1.44 -15.79 -3.72
CA LEU A 145 2.76 -15.42 -3.22
C LEU A 145 2.68 -14.17 -2.33
N THR A 146 1.86 -13.19 -2.72
CA THR A 146 1.60 -12.00 -1.90
C THR A 146 0.99 -12.37 -0.56
N THR A 147 -0.07 -13.20 -0.55
CA THR A 147 -0.68 -13.73 0.69
C THR A 147 0.36 -14.42 1.57
N LEU A 148 1.19 -15.28 0.98
CA LEU A 148 2.22 -16.01 1.72
C LEU A 148 3.22 -15.05 2.39
N ILE A 149 3.72 -14.06 1.66
CA ILE A 149 4.65 -13.06 2.21
C ILE A 149 4.01 -12.30 3.38
N LEU A 150 2.75 -11.87 3.25
CA LEU A 150 2.04 -11.12 4.29
C LEU A 150 1.83 -11.98 5.55
N VAL A 151 1.37 -13.23 5.39
CA VAL A 151 1.12 -14.15 6.50
C VAL A 151 2.42 -14.55 7.21
N LEU A 152 3.50 -14.81 6.45
CA LEU A 152 4.81 -15.10 7.03
C LEU A 152 5.37 -13.92 7.85
N ARG A 153 5.01 -12.69 7.49
CA ARG A 153 5.34 -11.46 8.23
C ARG A 153 4.37 -11.13 9.38
N GLY A 154 3.46 -12.05 9.74
CA GLY A 154 2.57 -11.90 10.89
C GLY A 154 1.36 -10.99 10.63
N ILE A 155 0.97 -10.80 9.37
CA ILE A 155 -0.30 -10.15 9.04
C ILE A 155 -1.43 -11.18 9.17
N THR A 156 -2.36 -10.88 10.06
CA THR A 156 -3.61 -11.62 10.28
C THR A 156 -4.82 -10.76 9.87
N PHE A 157 -6.02 -11.22 10.20
CA PHE A 157 -7.29 -10.53 9.93
C PHE A 157 -7.39 -9.21 10.69
N SER A 158 -7.85 -8.16 10.01
CA SER A 158 -8.00 -6.82 10.60
C SER A 158 -9.12 -6.02 9.94
N GLY A 159 -9.51 -4.90 10.55
CA GLY A 159 -10.63 -4.09 10.08
C GLY A 159 -11.91 -4.93 10.03
N ASP A 160 -12.55 -4.97 8.87
CA ASP A 160 -13.83 -5.68 8.70
C ASP A 160 -13.70 -7.20 8.48
N GLU A 161 -12.49 -7.71 8.21
CA GLU A 161 -12.25 -9.13 7.85
C GLU A 161 -12.78 -10.14 8.88
N PRO A 162 -12.55 -9.95 10.21
CA PRO A 162 -13.04 -10.90 11.22
C PRO A 162 -14.56 -11.04 11.24
N ASN A 163 -15.28 -9.98 10.87
CA ASN A 163 -16.74 -9.97 10.89
C ASN A 163 -17.33 -10.78 9.74
N TYR A 164 -16.67 -10.77 8.56
CA TYR A 164 -17.03 -11.67 7.46
C TYR A 164 -16.76 -13.13 7.82
N LEU A 165 -15.63 -13.42 8.47
CA LEU A 165 -15.29 -14.76 8.92
C LEU A 165 -16.27 -15.29 9.97
N LEU A 166 -16.65 -14.46 10.95
CA LEU A 166 -17.64 -14.85 11.96
C LEU A 166 -19.01 -15.12 11.33
N THR A 167 -19.42 -14.29 10.36
CA THR A 167 -20.65 -14.55 9.58
C THR A 167 -20.56 -15.82 8.77
N THR A 168 -19.39 -16.13 8.20
CA THR A 168 -19.16 -17.38 7.46
C THR A 168 -19.22 -18.60 8.38
N HIS A 169 -18.67 -18.49 9.58
CA HIS A 169 -18.76 -19.52 10.61
C HIS A 169 -20.22 -19.84 10.94
N SER A 170 -21.02 -18.80 11.24
CA SER A 170 -22.46 -18.93 11.51
C SER A 170 -23.21 -19.57 10.34
N LEU A 171 -22.93 -19.15 9.09
CA LEU A 171 -23.56 -19.75 7.89
C LEU A 171 -23.29 -21.25 7.75
N ILE A 172 -22.10 -21.72 8.14
CA ILE A 172 -21.70 -23.13 8.00
C ILE A 172 -22.23 -23.99 9.15
N TYR A 173 -22.08 -23.51 10.39
CA TYR A 173 -22.35 -24.32 11.59
C TYR A 173 -23.76 -24.10 12.15
N ASP A 174 -24.29 -22.88 12.07
CA ASP A 174 -25.61 -22.52 12.60
C ASP A 174 -26.66 -22.44 11.47
N GLY A 175 -26.26 -22.25 10.22
CA GLY A 175 -27.16 -22.16 9.06
C GLY A 175 -27.91 -20.83 8.95
N ASP A 176 -27.47 -19.81 9.68
CA ASP A 176 -28.09 -18.48 9.68
C ASP A 176 -27.04 -17.34 9.67
N ILE A 177 -27.49 -16.10 9.88
CA ILE A 177 -26.64 -14.90 9.94
C ILE A 177 -26.76 -14.17 11.30
N ASN A 178 -27.37 -14.80 12.29
CA ASN A 178 -27.52 -14.26 13.63
C ASN A 178 -26.25 -14.55 14.44
N LEU A 179 -25.51 -13.51 14.78
CA LEU A 179 -24.20 -13.66 15.42
C LEU A 179 -24.25 -13.68 16.96
N ALA A 180 -25.44 -13.62 17.57
CA ALA A 180 -25.55 -13.45 19.02
C ALA A 180 -24.92 -14.62 19.81
N ASN A 181 -25.22 -15.85 19.40
CA ASN A 181 -24.59 -17.06 19.94
C ASN A 181 -23.09 -17.07 19.65
N ASN A 182 -22.65 -16.66 18.46
CA ASN A 182 -21.23 -16.69 18.09
C ASN A 182 -20.38 -15.72 18.92
N TYR A 183 -20.91 -14.52 19.22
CA TYR A 183 -20.26 -13.59 20.15
C TYR A 183 -20.22 -14.15 21.58
N ALA A 184 -21.30 -14.80 22.03
CA ALA A 184 -21.37 -15.40 23.36
C ALA A 184 -20.38 -16.56 23.53
N ARG A 185 -20.26 -17.43 22.52
CA ARG A 185 -19.36 -18.59 22.50
C ARG A 185 -17.91 -18.24 22.14
N GLN A 186 -17.67 -17.01 21.68
CA GLN A 186 -16.37 -16.55 21.19
C GLN A 186 -15.86 -17.34 19.98
N ASP A 187 -16.74 -17.66 19.03
CA ASP A 187 -16.42 -18.51 17.87
C ASP A 187 -15.36 -17.89 16.94
N TYR A 188 -15.01 -16.61 17.12
CA TYR A 188 -13.88 -15.98 16.45
C TYR A 188 -12.53 -16.64 16.76
N PHE A 189 -12.42 -17.46 17.82
CA PHE A 189 -11.25 -18.31 18.07
C PHE A 189 -11.16 -19.55 17.16
N SER A 190 -12.14 -19.77 16.28
CA SER A 190 -12.01 -20.74 15.17
C SER A 190 -11.00 -20.28 14.10
N PHE A 191 -10.72 -18.98 14.01
CA PHE A 191 -9.76 -18.41 13.06
C PHE A 191 -8.72 -17.48 13.71
N TYR A 192 -8.82 -17.21 15.01
CA TYR A 192 -7.76 -16.59 15.80
C TYR A 192 -7.14 -17.59 16.78
N SER A 193 -5.83 -17.54 16.96
CA SER A 193 -5.16 -18.30 18.03
C SER A 193 -5.46 -17.69 19.39
N ARG A 194 -6.01 -18.49 20.31
CA ARG A 194 -6.23 -18.10 21.71
C ARG A 194 -4.90 -17.91 22.47
N GLU A 195 -3.85 -18.62 22.07
CA GLU A 195 -2.51 -18.51 22.64
C GLU A 195 -1.83 -17.19 22.24
N GLU A 196 -1.95 -16.80 20.97
CA GLU A 196 -1.36 -15.55 20.45
C GLU A 196 -2.18 -14.32 20.84
N HIS A 197 -3.49 -14.48 21.05
CA HIS A 197 -4.43 -13.40 21.32
C HIS A 197 -5.33 -13.66 22.55
N PRO A 198 -4.75 -13.88 23.75
CA PRO A 198 -5.51 -14.31 24.93
C PRO A 198 -6.47 -13.24 25.47
N ARG A 199 -6.19 -11.95 25.20
CA ARG A 199 -7.04 -10.81 25.59
C ARG A 199 -8.00 -10.37 24.50
N LEU A 200 -8.04 -11.05 23.35
CA LEU A 200 -8.89 -10.65 22.25
C LEU A 200 -10.35 -10.84 22.62
N LYS A 201 -11.09 -9.73 22.62
CA LYS A 201 -12.55 -9.72 22.66
C LYS A 201 -13.04 -8.96 21.45
N LEU A 202 -13.56 -9.68 20.47
CA LEU A 202 -14.12 -9.05 19.28
C LEU A 202 -15.35 -8.23 19.68
N GLY A 203 -15.33 -6.92 19.37
CA GLY A 203 -16.48 -6.05 19.62
C GLY A 203 -17.66 -6.43 18.75
N ILE A 204 -18.88 -6.19 19.23
CA ILE A 204 -20.10 -6.47 18.47
C ILE A 204 -20.13 -5.54 17.25
N TYR A 205 -19.91 -6.13 16.07
CA TYR A 205 -20.00 -5.45 14.78
C TYR A 205 -21.30 -5.83 14.06
N GLY A 206 -22.40 -5.42 14.66
CA GLY A 206 -23.75 -5.79 14.21
C GLY A 206 -24.82 -4.84 14.77
N ARG A 207 -26.05 -5.05 14.34
CA ARG A 207 -27.23 -4.35 14.84
C ARG A 207 -28.29 -5.34 15.31
N TYR A 208 -28.98 -4.99 16.38
CA TYR A 208 -30.06 -5.79 16.92
C TYR A 208 -31.23 -5.83 15.94
N GLY A 209 -31.77 -7.03 15.73
CA GLY A 209 -32.99 -7.25 14.97
C GLY A 209 -34.25 -6.90 15.75
N LYS A 210 -35.39 -6.91 15.06
CA LYS A 210 -36.71 -6.66 15.68
C LYS A 210 -37.10 -7.67 16.77
N LYS A 211 -36.44 -8.84 16.79
CA LYS A 211 -36.68 -9.92 17.76
C LYS A 211 -35.90 -9.73 19.08
N GLY A 212 -35.09 -8.69 19.22
CA GLY A 212 -34.42 -8.35 20.48
C GLY A 212 -32.91 -8.66 20.50
N LYS A 213 -32.34 -8.70 21.71
CA LYS A 213 -30.89 -8.76 21.94
C LYS A 213 -30.22 -10.06 21.49
N ASP A 214 -30.99 -11.14 21.42
CA ASP A 214 -30.53 -12.45 20.95
C ASP A 214 -30.42 -12.53 19.42
N TYR A 215 -30.71 -11.45 18.71
CA TYR A 215 -30.64 -11.37 17.25
C TYR A 215 -29.72 -10.24 16.83
N ILE A 216 -28.45 -10.56 16.55
CA ILE A 216 -27.43 -9.62 16.11
C ILE A 216 -27.11 -9.89 14.65
N TYR A 217 -27.46 -8.96 13.76
CA TYR A 217 -27.20 -9.11 12.33
C TYR A 217 -25.98 -8.29 11.88
N PRO A 218 -25.13 -8.84 10.99
CA PRO A 218 -23.89 -8.20 10.56
C PRO A 218 -24.12 -6.96 9.72
N ILE A 219 -23.36 -5.90 10.01
CA ILE A 219 -23.37 -4.65 9.22
C ILE A 219 -22.89 -4.87 7.78
N ASN A 220 -21.97 -5.82 7.59
CA ASN A 220 -21.27 -6.01 6.33
C ASN A 220 -22.05 -6.81 5.27
N LEU A 221 -23.24 -7.31 5.61
CA LEU A 221 -24.06 -8.20 4.78
C LEU A 221 -23.33 -9.52 4.40
N PRO A 222 -24.06 -10.58 3.98
CA PRO A 222 -23.47 -11.91 3.84
C PRO A 222 -22.71 -12.13 2.53
N GLY A 223 -22.69 -11.18 1.59
CA GLY A 223 -22.17 -11.40 0.23
C GLY A 223 -20.75 -11.96 0.19
N ILE A 224 -19.81 -11.36 0.94
CA ILE A 224 -18.44 -11.90 1.03
C ILE A 224 -18.39 -13.20 1.81
N SER A 225 -19.15 -13.29 2.90
CA SER A 225 -19.20 -14.48 3.75
C SER A 225 -19.58 -15.72 2.96
N VAL A 226 -20.56 -15.59 2.04
CA VAL A 226 -20.97 -16.67 1.13
C VAL A 226 -19.85 -17.06 0.16
N LEU A 227 -19.14 -16.08 -0.42
CA LEU A 227 -18.05 -16.37 -1.37
C LEU A 227 -16.89 -17.14 -0.74
N ILE A 228 -16.65 -16.98 0.56
CA ILE A 228 -15.52 -17.60 1.24
C ILE A 228 -15.85 -18.93 1.93
N ILE A 229 -17.12 -19.38 1.92
CA ILE A 229 -17.55 -20.66 2.53
C ILE A 229 -16.62 -21.83 2.15
N PRO A 230 -16.30 -22.10 0.87
CA PRO A 230 -15.47 -23.27 0.52
C PRO A 230 -14.06 -23.19 1.13
N PHE A 231 -13.47 -22.00 1.16
CA PHE A 231 -12.15 -21.77 1.74
C PHE A 231 -12.17 -21.78 3.25
N TYR A 232 -13.25 -21.32 3.86
CA TYR A 232 -13.44 -21.40 5.30
C TYR A 232 -13.56 -22.85 5.75
N ALA A 233 -14.40 -23.65 5.09
CA ALA A 233 -14.52 -25.08 5.38
C ALA A 233 -13.18 -25.80 5.21
N LEU A 234 -12.44 -25.51 4.13
CA LEU A 234 -11.10 -26.05 3.90
C LEU A 234 -10.10 -25.62 4.99
N SER A 235 -10.16 -24.37 5.44
CA SER A 235 -9.21 -23.85 6.42
C SER A 235 -9.36 -24.50 7.79
N GLN A 236 -10.55 -25.04 8.12
CA GLN A 236 -10.79 -25.76 9.38
C GLN A 236 -9.99 -27.07 9.49
N LEU A 237 -9.46 -27.60 8.39
CA LEU A 237 -8.56 -28.78 8.40
C LEU A 237 -7.13 -28.43 8.83
N PHE A 238 -6.82 -27.15 9.03
CA PHE A 238 -5.49 -26.64 9.31
C PHE A 238 -5.50 -25.69 10.51
N SER A 239 -4.32 -25.36 11.02
CA SER A 239 -4.15 -24.41 12.13
C SER A 239 -3.02 -23.41 11.86
N GLY A 240 -2.94 -22.37 12.69
CA GLY A 240 -1.89 -21.35 12.63
C GLY A 240 -1.81 -20.64 11.28
N LYS A 241 -0.58 -20.43 10.78
CA LYS A 241 -0.32 -19.67 9.55
C LYS A 241 -0.96 -20.28 8.30
N ILE A 242 -1.14 -21.60 8.24
CA ILE A 242 -1.74 -22.27 7.08
C ILE A 242 -3.23 -21.93 6.98
N LEU A 243 -3.96 -21.97 8.10
CA LEU A 243 -5.36 -21.53 8.18
C LEU A 243 -5.49 -20.07 7.70
N THR A 244 -4.63 -19.18 8.22
CA THR A 244 -4.65 -17.76 7.83
C THR A 244 -4.35 -17.57 6.35
N PHE A 245 -3.42 -18.34 5.79
CA PHE A 245 -3.07 -18.31 4.38
C PHE A 245 -4.24 -18.74 3.47
N ILE A 246 -4.92 -19.84 3.79
CA ILE A 246 -6.08 -20.33 3.02
C ILE A 246 -7.20 -19.29 3.04
N LEU A 247 -7.52 -18.74 4.21
CA LEU A 247 -8.58 -17.75 4.36
C LEU A 247 -8.25 -16.45 3.60
N LYS A 248 -7.07 -15.86 3.82
CA LYS A 248 -6.67 -14.62 3.13
C LYS A 248 -6.53 -14.79 1.62
N GLY A 249 -6.10 -15.97 1.17
CA GLY A 249 -5.97 -16.29 -0.26
C GLY A 249 -7.30 -16.55 -0.98
N SER A 250 -8.42 -16.67 -0.25
CA SER A 250 -9.71 -17.07 -0.83
C SER A 250 -10.21 -16.16 -1.97
N LEU A 251 -9.99 -14.84 -1.86
CA LEU A 251 -10.44 -13.87 -2.86
C LEU A 251 -9.46 -13.66 -4.03
N SER A 252 -8.30 -14.33 -4.03
CA SER A 252 -7.31 -14.23 -5.11
C SER A 252 -7.84 -14.72 -6.46
N ILE A 253 -8.79 -15.67 -6.46
CA ILE A 253 -9.48 -16.15 -7.67
C ILE A 253 -10.23 -15.00 -8.34
N TRP A 254 -10.98 -14.20 -7.58
CA TRP A 254 -11.73 -13.06 -8.08
C TRP A 254 -10.80 -11.98 -8.62
N ALA A 255 -9.67 -11.73 -7.95
CA ALA A 255 -8.64 -10.80 -8.44
C ALA A 255 -8.00 -11.29 -9.75
N ALA A 256 -7.75 -12.60 -9.88
CA ALA A 256 -7.20 -13.18 -11.10
C ALA A 256 -8.19 -13.08 -12.27
N LEU A 257 -9.48 -13.35 -12.01
CA LEU A 257 -10.56 -13.14 -12.98
C LEU A 257 -10.69 -11.65 -13.36
N PHE A 258 -10.58 -10.73 -12.41
CA PHE A 258 -10.55 -9.29 -12.67
C PHE A 258 -9.41 -8.90 -13.60
N SER A 259 -8.19 -9.35 -13.32
CA SER A 259 -7.02 -9.10 -14.18
C SER A 259 -7.22 -9.66 -15.60
N VAL A 260 -7.83 -10.84 -15.74
CA VAL A 260 -8.20 -11.39 -17.05
C VAL A 260 -9.26 -10.52 -17.75
N GLN A 261 -10.24 -9.97 -17.03
CA GLN A 261 -11.20 -9.02 -17.62
C GLN A 261 -10.55 -7.73 -18.08
N VAL A 262 -9.52 -7.23 -17.38
CA VAL A 262 -8.72 -6.09 -17.83
C VAL A 262 -7.98 -6.41 -19.14
N TYR A 263 -7.37 -7.59 -19.24
CA TYR A 263 -6.75 -8.05 -20.48
C TYR A 263 -7.79 -8.12 -21.63
N LEU A 264 -8.96 -8.70 -21.38
CA LEU A 264 -10.05 -8.80 -22.35
C LEU A 264 -10.63 -7.43 -22.75
N LEU A 265 -10.71 -6.49 -21.80
CA LEU A 265 -11.05 -5.09 -22.09
C LEU A 265 -10.05 -4.52 -23.09
N GLY A 266 -8.76 -4.75 -22.87
CA GLY A 266 -7.70 -4.30 -23.77
C GLY A 266 -7.85 -4.89 -25.17
N ARG A 267 -7.98 -6.22 -25.26
CA ARG A 267 -8.20 -6.95 -26.51
C ARG A 267 -9.40 -6.38 -27.29
N GLN A 268 -10.49 -6.09 -26.60
CA GLN A 268 -11.72 -5.59 -27.20
C GLN A 268 -11.60 -4.13 -27.66
N ARG A 269 -10.90 -3.30 -26.89
CA ARG A 269 -10.85 -1.85 -27.10
C ARG A 269 -9.76 -1.42 -28.07
N TRP A 270 -8.57 -1.97 -27.93
CA TRP A 270 -7.39 -1.57 -28.71
C TRP A 270 -6.84 -2.69 -29.60
N GLY A 271 -7.06 -3.96 -29.23
CA GLY A 271 -6.61 -5.11 -30.04
C GLY A 271 -5.09 -5.23 -30.19
N ARG A 272 -4.33 -4.62 -29.27
CA ARG A 272 -2.86 -4.55 -29.29
C ARG A 272 -2.29 -5.38 -28.16
N GLU A 273 -1.87 -6.62 -28.46
CA GLU A 273 -1.44 -7.61 -27.47
C GLU A 273 -0.46 -7.05 -26.42
N GLY A 274 0.55 -6.28 -26.85
CA GLY A 274 1.52 -5.67 -25.93
C GLY A 274 0.90 -4.67 -24.94
N LEU A 275 -0.10 -3.89 -25.36
CA LEU A 275 -0.83 -2.98 -24.48
C LEU A 275 -1.74 -3.77 -23.54
N ASP A 276 -2.43 -4.78 -24.06
CA ASP A 276 -3.36 -5.61 -23.32
C ASP A 276 -2.63 -6.35 -22.17
N LEU A 277 -1.45 -6.90 -22.46
CA LEU A 277 -0.55 -7.50 -21.47
C LEU A 277 0.02 -6.46 -20.49
N SER A 278 0.32 -5.24 -20.94
CA SER A 278 0.81 -4.18 -20.06
C SER A 278 -0.24 -3.78 -19.03
N LEU A 279 -1.52 -3.67 -19.42
CA LEU A 279 -2.61 -3.39 -18.50
C LEU A 279 -2.83 -4.56 -17.51
N TRP A 280 -2.72 -5.79 -18.00
CA TRP A 280 -2.76 -6.97 -17.15
C TRP A 280 -1.62 -6.96 -16.11
N LEU A 281 -0.38 -6.66 -16.52
CA LEU A 281 0.77 -6.54 -15.61
C LEU A 281 0.57 -5.44 -14.56
N ILE A 282 0.11 -4.25 -14.97
CA ILE A 282 -0.21 -3.15 -14.05
C ILE A 282 -1.25 -3.61 -13.01
N THR A 283 -2.29 -4.30 -13.45
CA THR A 283 -3.35 -4.79 -12.56
C THR A 283 -2.86 -5.90 -11.61
N ALA A 284 -1.98 -6.79 -12.09
CA ALA A 284 -1.49 -7.92 -11.31
C ALA A 284 -0.44 -7.52 -10.25
N PHE A 285 0.39 -6.50 -10.52
CA PHE A 285 1.57 -6.20 -9.70
C PHE A 285 1.51 -4.86 -8.95
N ILE A 286 0.49 -4.03 -9.16
CA ILE A 286 0.44 -2.67 -8.61
C ILE A 286 -0.76 -2.51 -7.67
N PRO A 287 -0.65 -1.70 -6.59
CA PRO A 287 -1.78 -1.35 -5.74
C PRO A 287 -2.88 -0.63 -6.55
N PRO A 288 -4.15 -0.77 -6.17
CA PRO A 288 -4.63 -1.45 -4.96
C PRO A 288 -4.82 -2.96 -5.16
N ILE A 289 -4.97 -3.44 -6.39
CA ILE A 289 -5.41 -4.82 -6.69
C ILE A 289 -4.48 -5.87 -6.06
N LEU A 290 -3.15 -5.67 -6.14
CA LEU A 290 -2.19 -6.59 -5.54
C LEU A 290 -2.51 -6.87 -4.06
N PHE A 291 -2.79 -5.85 -3.27
CA PHE A 291 -3.06 -6.00 -1.83
C PHE A 291 -4.49 -6.43 -1.56
N TYR A 292 -5.47 -5.89 -2.29
CA TYR A 292 -6.86 -6.28 -2.12
C TYR A 292 -7.17 -7.71 -2.58
N SER A 293 -6.30 -8.33 -3.38
CA SER A 293 -6.41 -9.75 -3.73
C SER A 293 -6.31 -10.72 -2.54
N CYS A 294 -5.71 -10.27 -1.43
CA CYS A 294 -5.41 -11.07 -0.24
C CYS A 294 -6.20 -10.61 1.00
N HIS A 295 -7.17 -9.71 0.83
CA HIS A 295 -7.99 -9.18 1.92
C HIS A 295 -9.45 -9.53 1.70
N LEU A 296 -10.14 -9.91 2.77
CA LEU A 296 -11.54 -10.35 2.75
C LEU A 296 -12.49 -9.15 2.65
N TYR A 297 -12.49 -8.49 1.50
CA TYR A 297 -13.35 -7.34 1.24
C TYR A 297 -14.09 -7.41 -0.10
N PRO A 298 -15.29 -6.81 -0.19
CA PRO A 298 -16.13 -6.87 -1.39
C PRO A 298 -15.57 -6.14 -2.61
N GLU A 299 -14.59 -5.26 -2.44
CA GLU A 299 -14.19 -4.35 -3.52
C GLU A 299 -13.67 -5.07 -4.78
N ILE A 300 -12.97 -6.21 -4.66
CA ILE A 300 -12.46 -6.95 -5.82
C ILE A 300 -13.56 -7.71 -6.59
N PRO A 301 -14.42 -8.52 -5.95
CA PRO A 301 -15.57 -9.12 -6.64
C PRO A 301 -16.44 -8.07 -7.33
N ILE A 302 -16.70 -6.94 -6.65
CA ILE A 302 -17.49 -5.84 -7.21
C ILE A 302 -16.78 -5.20 -8.40
N ALA A 303 -15.47 -4.96 -8.34
CA ALA A 303 -14.70 -4.48 -9.49
C ALA A 303 -14.79 -5.43 -10.69
N PHE A 304 -14.70 -6.74 -10.45
CA PHE A 304 -14.87 -7.78 -11.47
C PHE A 304 -16.26 -7.76 -12.10
N PHE A 305 -17.32 -7.79 -11.30
CA PHE A 305 -18.70 -7.75 -11.81
C PHE A 305 -18.98 -6.46 -12.58
N SER A 306 -18.60 -5.30 -12.02
CA SER A 306 -18.79 -4.00 -12.68
C SER A 306 -18.05 -3.92 -14.01
N LEU A 307 -16.78 -4.32 -14.07
CA LEU A 307 -16.02 -4.32 -15.31
C LEU A 307 -16.59 -5.29 -16.34
N LEU A 308 -16.95 -6.51 -15.93
CA LEU A 308 -17.53 -7.51 -16.83
C LEU A 308 -18.85 -6.99 -17.45
N ILE A 309 -19.76 -6.50 -16.61
CA ILE A 309 -21.04 -5.91 -17.06
C ILE A 309 -20.77 -4.75 -18.02
N PHE A 310 -19.97 -3.76 -17.59
CA PHE A 310 -19.68 -2.57 -18.40
C PHE A 310 -19.03 -2.92 -19.75
N ARG A 311 -18.02 -3.79 -19.74
CA ARG A 311 -17.29 -4.22 -20.94
C ARG A 311 -18.22 -4.88 -21.96
N ARG A 312 -19.16 -5.72 -21.49
CA ARG A 312 -20.13 -6.39 -22.36
C ARG A 312 -21.19 -5.42 -22.89
N LEU A 313 -21.75 -4.56 -22.04
CA LEU A 313 -22.77 -3.58 -22.44
C LEU A 313 -22.27 -2.58 -23.49
N ILE A 314 -21.01 -2.16 -23.38
CA ILE A 314 -20.40 -1.21 -24.33
C ILE A 314 -19.78 -1.91 -25.54
N SER A 315 -19.70 -3.24 -25.52
CA SER A 315 -19.26 -3.99 -26.70
C SER A 315 -20.24 -3.79 -27.87
N GLY A 316 -19.69 -3.74 -29.09
CA GLY A 316 -20.48 -3.83 -30.32
C GLY A 316 -20.95 -5.26 -30.64
N GLN A 317 -20.63 -6.23 -29.77
CA GLN A 317 -20.98 -7.63 -29.99
C GLN A 317 -22.44 -7.89 -29.62
N ASN A 318 -23.07 -8.81 -30.33
CA ASN A 318 -24.44 -9.24 -30.03
C ASN A 318 -24.46 -10.02 -28.71
N ILE A 319 -25.26 -9.57 -27.76
CA ILE A 319 -25.45 -10.23 -26.46
C ILE A 319 -26.68 -11.12 -26.58
N SER A 320 -26.53 -12.41 -26.27
CA SER A 320 -27.67 -13.34 -26.24
C SER A 320 -28.58 -13.07 -25.04
N TRP A 321 -29.83 -13.55 -25.06
CA TRP A 321 -30.73 -13.38 -23.91
C TRP A 321 -30.23 -14.10 -22.64
N LEU A 322 -29.55 -15.25 -22.80
CA LEU A 322 -28.90 -15.97 -21.69
C LEU A 322 -27.78 -15.14 -21.08
N GLU A 323 -26.97 -14.53 -21.93
CA GLU A 323 -25.89 -13.66 -21.48
C GLU A 323 -26.45 -12.39 -20.80
N ALA A 324 -27.50 -11.79 -21.36
CA ALA A 324 -28.21 -10.68 -20.73
C ALA A 324 -28.75 -11.06 -19.34
N SER A 325 -29.32 -12.27 -19.20
CA SER A 325 -29.72 -12.81 -17.91
C SER A 325 -28.55 -12.99 -16.96
N GLY A 326 -27.41 -13.52 -17.44
CA GLY A 326 -26.18 -13.63 -16.65
C GLY A 326 -25.65 -12.27 -16.16
N LEU A 327 -25.68 -11.24 -17.01
CA LEU A 327 -25.32 -9.88 -16.61
C LEU A 327 -26.31 -9.32 -15.57
N GLY A 328 -27.60 -9.59 -15.74
CA GLY A 328 -28.65 -9.27 -14.77
C GLY A 328 -28.44 -9.99 -13.43
N PHE A 329 -28.07 -11.27 -13.45
CA PHE A 329 -27.74 -12.04 -12.24
C PHE A 329 -26.55 -11.44 -11.48
N LEU A 330 -25.46 -11.12 -12.17
CA LEU A 330 -24.30 -10.47 -11.52
C LEU A 330 -24.70 -9.14 -10.87
N LEU A 331 -25.49 -8.34 -11.59
CA LEU A 331 -26.02 -7.08 -11.08
C LEU A 331 -26.97 -7.28 -9.88
N ALA A 332 -27.75 -8.36 -9.88
CA ALA A 332 -28.61 -8.72 -8.76
C ALA A 332 -27.84 -8.98 -7.46
N THR A 333 -26.54 -9.29 -7.51
CA THR A 333 -25.75 -9.56 -6.30
C THR A 333 -25.29 -8.31 -5.54
N PHE A 334 -25.18 -7.13 -6.18
CA PHE A 334 -24.58 -5.93 -5.56
C PHE A 334 -25.15 -5.54 -4.19
N PRO A 335 -26.48 -5.53 -3.95
CA PRO A 335 -27.04 -5.14 -2.66
C PRO A 335 -26.54 -6.00 -1.50
N TRP A 336 -26.27 -7.28 -1.77
CA TRP A 336 -25.85 -8.27 -0.77
C TRP A 336 -24.37 -8.13 -0.35
N PHE A 337 -23.57 -7.40 -1.12
CA PHE A 337 -22.18 -7.06 -0.77
C PHE A 337 -22.06 -5.77 0.04
N GLY A 338 -23.12 -4.97 0.13
CA GLY A 338 -23.11 -3.69 0.83
C GLY A 338 -23.99 -2.64 0.16
N LEU A 339 -24.70 -1.85 0.97
CA LEU A 339 -25.62 -0.80 0.48
C LEU A 339 -24.93 0.23 -0.40
N LYS A 340 -23.65 0.53 -0.11
CA LYS A 340 -22.80 1.42 -0.92
C LYS A 340 -22.71 1.00 -2.39
N TYR A 341 -22.89 -0.27 -2.71
CA TYR A 341 -22.82 -0.75 -4.10
C TYR A 341 -24.09 -0.51 -4.90
N ASN A 342 -25.18 -0.06 -4.27
CA ASN A 342 -26.36 0.44 -4.98
C ASN A 342 -26.02 1.63 -5.89
N PHE A 343 -25.00 2.42 -5.53
CA PHE A 343 -24.51 3.53 -6.35
C PHE A 343 -23.73 3.09 -7.61
N LEU A 344 -23.34 1.82 -7.70
CA LEU A 344 -22.82 1.21 -8.94
C LEU A 344 -23.92 0.42 -9.67
N PHE A 345 -24.82 -0.21 -8.91
CA PHE A 345 -25.98 -0.95 -9.41
C PHE A 345 -26.83 -0.11 -10.35
N TRP A 346 -27.34 1.04 -9.90
CA TRP A 346 -28.29 1.84 -10.68
C TRP A 346 -27.70 2.38 -11.98
N PRO A 347 -26.49 2.96 -12.00
CA PRO A 347 -25.87 3.38 -13.26
C PRO A 347 -25.69 2.23 -14.26
N LEU A 348 -25.18 1.07 -13.81
CA LEU A 348 -25.00 -0.09 -14.68
C LEU A 348 -26.34 -0.67 -15.17
N PHE A 349 -27.37 -0.66 -14.31
CA PHE A 349 -28.73 -1.04 -14.66
C PHE A 349 -29.28 -0.15 -15.78
N VAL A 350 -29.17 1.17 -15.64
CA VAL A 350 -29.64 2.15 -16.63
C VAL A 350 -28.88 2.02 -17.96
N ILE A 351 -27.55 1.82 -17.93
CA ILE A 351 -26.76 1.55 -19.15
C ILE A 351 -27.24 0.27 -19.83
N GLY A 352 -27.55 -0.78 -19.05
CA GLY A 352 -28.10 -2.03 -19.56
C GLY A 352 -29.47 -1.87 -20.21
N LEU A 353 -30.38 -1.16 -19.55
CA LEU A 353 -31.69 -0.80 -20.09
C LEU A 353 -31.55 -0.09 -21.44
N TYR A 354 -30.71 0.95 -21.49
CA TYR A 354 -30.48 1.71 -22.71
C TYR A 354 -29.94 0.83 -23.85
N LYS A 355 -28.97 -0.04 -23.55
CA LYS A 355 -28.38 -0.96 -24.53
C LYS A 355 -29.41 -1.94 -25.11
N PHE A 356 -30.20 -2.59 -24.26
CA PHE A 356 -31.16 -3.60 -24.72
C PHE A 356 -32.44 -2.99 -25.28
N TRP A 357 -32.78 -1.75 -24.91
CA TRP A 357 -33.89 -1.02 -25.52
C TRP A 357 -33.68 -0.76 -27.01
N GLN A 358 -32.42 -0.59 -27.42
CA GLN A 358 -32.03 -0.39 -28.83
C GLN A 358 -31.95 -1.69 -29.63
N ASP A 359 -32.13 -2.85 -29.00
CA ASP A 359 -32.00 -4.15 -29.66
C ASP A 359 -33.31 -4.58 -30.35
N PRO A 360 -33.27 -5.18 -31.55
CA PRO A 360 -34.47 -5.71 -32.21
C PRO A 360 -35.24 -6.73 -31.36
N GLN A 361 -34.54 -7.52 -30.52
CA GLN A 361 -35.14 -8.46 -29.58
C GLN A 361 -35.34 -7.86 -28.18
N ARG A 362 -35.60 -6.55 -28.10
CA ARG A 362 -35.70 -5.78 -26.85
C ARG A 362 -36.52 -6.46 -25.76
N VAL A 363 -37.72 -6.98 -26.07
CA VAL A 363 -38.61 -7.56 -25.05
C VAL A 363 -37.93 -8.73 -24.34
N LYS A 364 -37.36 -9.66 -25.12
CA LYS A 364 -36.70 -10.86 -24.58
C LYS A 364 -35.43 -10.52 -23.81
N LYS A 365 -34.55 -9.69 -24.39
CA LYS A 365 -33.25 -9.35 -23.77
C LYS A 365 -33.40 -8.44 -22.57
N LEU A 366 -34.29 -7.45 -22.64
CA LEU A 366 -34.58 -6.53 -21.54
C LEU A 366 -35.28 -7.29 -20.39
N GLY A 367 -36.28 -8.12 -20.69
CA GLY A 367 -36.89 -8.99 -19.67
C GLY A 367 -35.87 -9.91 -18.99
N ALA A 368 -34.97 -10.53 -19.77
CA ALA A 368 -33.90 -11.37 -19.25
C ALA A 368 -32.92 -10.61 -18.34
N PHE A 369 -32.52 -9.39 -18.73
CA PHE A 369 -31.60 -8.57 -17.93
C PHE A 369 -32.26 -7.97 -16.68
N VAL A 370 -33.53 -7.55 -16.76
CA VAL A 370 -34.21 -6.75 -15.72
C VAL A 370 -34.81 -7.60 -14.60
N SER A 371 -35.30 -8.80 -14.93
CA SER A 371 -36.01 -9.66 -13.99
C SER A 371 -35.21 -9.93 -12.71
N LEU A 372 -33.98 -10.43 -12.84
CA LEU A 372 -33.15 -10.81 -11.69
C LEU A 372 -32.72 -9.61 -10.81
N PRO A 373 -32.22 -8.48 -11.35
CA PRO A 373 -31.92 -7.30 -10.54
C PRO A 373 -33.11 -6.77 -9.75
N LEU A 374 -34.29 -6.66 -10.37
CA LEU A 374 -35.48 -6.13 -9.68
C LEU A 374 -36.02 -7.10 -8.63
N LEU A 375 -36.04 -8.40 -8.94
CA LEU A 375 -36.39 -9.43 -7.95
C LEU A 375 -35.44 -9.39 -6.75
N SER A 376 -34.14 -9.27 -6.99
CA SER A 376 -33.16 -9.17 -5.89
C SER A 376 -33.36 -7.90 -5.06
N GLN A 377 -33.63 -6.74 -5.67
CA GLN A 377 -33.97 -5.53 -4.91
C GLN A 377 -35.23 -5.74 -4.06
N PHE A 378 -36.28 -6.31 -4.65
CA PHE A 378 -37.52 -6.63 -3.92
C PHE A 378 -37.25 -7.55 -2.72
N PHE A 379 -36.56 -8.67 -2.92
CA PHE A 379 -36.21 -9.60 -1.86
C PHE A 379 -35.24 -8.98 -0.84
N PHE A 380 -34.35 -8.09 -1.25
CA PHE A 380 -33.46 -7.37 -0.35
C PHE A 380 -34.27 -6.50 0.62
N TYR A 381 -35.24 -5.72 0.14
CA TYR A 381 -36.11 -4.92 1.01
C TYR A 381 -37.01 -5.77 1.92
N LEU A 382 -37.55 -6.89 1.41
CA LEU A 382 -38.26 -7.87 2.24
C LEU A 382 -37.37 -8.47 3.32
N PHE A 383 -36.11 -8.75 2.98
CA PHE A 383 -35.11 -9.23 3.92
C PHE A 383 -34.83 -8.20 5.02
N ILE A 384 -34.63 -6.91 4.69
CA ILE A 384 -34.47 -5.84 5.70
C ILE A 384 -35.70 -5.75 6.60
N TYR A 385 -36.91 -5.79 6.03
CA TYR A 385 -38.15 -5.77 6.81
C TYR A 385 -38.27 -6.99 7.73
N HIS A 386 -37.85 -8.17 7.26
CA HIS A 386 -37.84 -9.38 8.08
C HIS A 386 -36.87 -9.24 9.26
N LEU A 387 -35.66 -8.70 9.05
CA LEU A 387 -34.65 -8.54 10.10
C LEU A 387 -34.99 -7.45 11.11
N TYR A 388 -35.37 -6.26 10.62
CA TYR A 388 -35.46 -5.03 11.43
C TYR A 388 -36.86 -4.47 11.56
N GLY A 389 -37.85 -4.98 10.81
CA GLY A 389 -39.23 -4.48 10.86
C GLY A 389 -39.45 -3.16 10.11
N THR A 390 -38.46 -2.71 9.34
CA THR A 390 -38.50 -1.48 8.54
C THR A 390 -37.98 -1.73 7.13
N PHE A 391 -38.46 -0.96 6.16
CA PHE A 391 -37.91 -0.97 4.79
C PHE A 391 -36.71 -0.04 4.63
N SER A 392 -36.33 0.70 5.68
CA SER A 392 -35.18 1.60 5.61
C SER A 392 -33.87 0.81 5.63
N PRO A 393 -33.06 0.83 4.55
CA PRO A 393 -31.83 0.05 4.49
C PRO A 393 -30.78 0.56 5.48
N ILE A 394 -30.87 1.82 5.92
CA ILE A 394 -29.94 2.39 6.90
C ILE A 394 -29.95 1.65 8.24
N ALA A 395 -30.99 0.86 8.52
CA ALA A 395 -31.08 0.01 9.70
C ALA A 395 -29.93 -1.01 9.80
N ILE A 396 -29.30 -1.36 8.67
CA ILE A 396 -28.09 -2.19 8.66
C ILE A 396 -26.92 -1.49 9.35
N TYR A 397 -26.76 -0.17 9.15
CA TYR A 397 -25.63 0.62 9.68
C TYR A 397 -25.95 1.24 11.04
N GLU A 398 -27.14 1.79 11.22
CA GLU A 398 -27.49 2.57 12.41
C GLU A 398 -28.50 1.87 13.33
N GLY A 399 -29.07 0.74 12.90
CA GLY A 399 -30.19 0.10 13.59
C GLY A 399 -31.53 0.81 13.31
N VAL A 400 -32.60 0.32 13.93
CA VAL A 400 -33.93 0.91 13.78
C VAL A 400 -33.96 2.27 14.50
N MET A 401 -34.09 3.34 13.73
CA MET A 401 -34.19 4.70 14.25
C MET A 401 -35.65 5.16 14.32
N SER A 402 -35.99 5.91 15.37
CA SER A 402 -37.25 6.68 15.41
C SER A 402 -37.25 7.79 14.35
N ALA A 403 -38.42 8.35 14.03
CA ALA A 403 -38.52 9.45 13.07
C ALA A 403 -37.68 10.67 13.50
N GLU A 404 -37.60 10.94 14.79
CA GLU A 404 -36.80 12.03 15.38
C GLU A 404 -35.30 11.75 15.24
N GLN A 405 -34.86 10.53 15.55
CA GLN A 405 -33.47 10.12 15.38
C GLN A 405 -33.03 10.18 13.92
N LEU A 406 -33.90 9.73 13.00
CA LEU A 406 -33.64 9.81 11.57
C LEU A 406 -33.51 11.26 11.10
N LYS A 407 -34.38 12.16 11.59
CA LYS A 407 -34.30 13.60 11.30
C LYS A 407 -33.00 14.20 11.83
N ALA A 408 -32.63 13.88 13.07
CA ALA A 408 -31.38 14.34 13.69
C ALA A 408 -30.15 13.83 12.92
N PHE A 409 -30.16 12.56 12.50
CA PHE A 409 -29.12 11.98 11.66
C PHE A 409 -28.94 12.75 10.35
N TRP A 410 -30.04 13.00 9.63
CA TRP A 410 -29.96 13.77 8.37
C TRP A 410 -29.56 15.23 8.60
N GLN A 411 -30.01 15.86 9.68
CA GLN A 411 -29.54 17.20 10.05
C GLN A 411 -28.03 17.23 10.29
N MET A 412 -27.48 16.25 11.02
CA MET A 412 -26.04 16.11 11.25
C MET A 412 -25.29 15.90 9.92
N VAL A 413 -25.76 14.98 9.07
CA VAL A 413 -25.13 14.70 7.78
C VAL A 413 -25.16 15.94 6.88
N LEU A 414 -26.29 16.64 6.80
CA LEU A 414 -26.44 17.86 5.98
C LEU A 414 -25.66 19.05 6.55
N ALA A 415 -25.42 19.09 7.86
CA ALA A 415 -24.59 20.12 8.50
C ALA A 415 -23.09 19.98 8.18
N ILE A 416 -22.64 18.85 7.62
CA ILE A 416 -21.23 18.67 7.22
C ILE A 416 -20.87 19.69 6.13
N PRO A 417 -19.87 20.57 6.36
CA PRO A 417 -19.45 21.59 5.41
C PRO A 417 -19.02 21.03 4.05
N LEU A 418 -19.27 21.80 2.98
CA LEU A 418 -18.85 21.45 1.63
C LEU A 418 -17.32 21.25 1.54
N SER A 419 -16.53 22.05 2.27
CA SER A 419 -15.08 21.93 2.32
C SER A 419 -14.62 20.53 2.75
N LEU A 420 -15.19 19.98 3.82
CA LEU A 420 -14.86 18.63 4.29
C LEU A 420 -15.25 17.54 3.27
N ARG A 421 -16.32 17.75 2.52
CA ARG A 421 -16.75 16.82 1.46
C ARG A 421 -15.79 16.84 0.28
N VAL A 422 -15.34 18.04 -0.13
CA VAL A 422 -14.32 18.20 -1.18
C VAL A 422 -12.98 17.63 -0.73
N GLU A 423 -12.56 17.91 0.50
CA GLU A 423 -11.35 17.30 1.08
C GLU A 423 -11.45 15.78 1.12
N SER A 424 -12.62 15.23 1.46
CA SER A 424 -12.85 13.78 1.44
C SER A 424 -12.76 13.21 0.02
N PHE A 425 -13.29 13.90 -0.98
CA PHE A 425 -13.13 13.46 -2.36
C PHE A 425 -11.64 13.43 -2.78
N LEU A 426 -10.87 14.45 -2.39
CA LEU A 426 -9.44 14.54 -2.70
C LEU A 426 -8.60 13.53 -1.92
N ASP A 427 -9.02 13.17 -0.70
CA ASP A 427 -8.27 12.26 0.17
C ASP A 427 -8.05 10.88 -0.47
N TYR A 428 -9.08 10.34 -1.13
CA TYR A 428 -9.05 9.04 -1.81
C TYR A 428 -7.94 8.93 -2.86
N PHE A 429 -7.51 10.06 -3.43
CA PHE A 429 -6.48 10.13 -4.45
C PHE A 429 -5.13 10.58 -3.90
N LEU A 430 -5.11 11.58 -3.03
CA LEU A 430 -3.90 12.36 -2.72
C LEU A 430 -3.44 12.27 -1.27
N ASP A 431 -4.21 11.70 -0.35
CA ASP A 431 -3.76 11.63 1.04
C ASP A 431 -2.53 10.71 1.19
N GLN A 432 -1.52 11.17 1.94
CA GLN A 432 -0.30 10.40 2.15
C GLN A 432 -0.47 9.11 3.00
N ARG A 433 -1.60 8.91 3.68
CA ARG A 433 -1.87 7.68 4.45
C ARG A 433 -2.56 6.62 3.61
N ASP A 434 -3.59 6.99 2.84
CA ASP A 434 -4.46 6.04 2.12
C ASP A 434 -4.83 6.43 0.66
N GLY A 435 -4.31 7.53 0.13
CA GLY A 435 -4.61 8.00 -1.22
C GLY A 435 -3.91 7.22 -2.33
N LEU A 436 -4.61 6.87 -3.41
CA LEU A 436 -4.08 5.99 -4.46
C LEU A 436 -2.82 6.53 -5.16
N LEU A 437 -2.79 7.81 -5.52
CA LEU A 437 -1.81 8.35 -6.47
C LEU A 437 -0.40 8.44 -5.89
N LEU A 438 -0.28 8.53 -4.56
CA LEU A 438 1.03 8.54 -3.90
C LEU A 438 1.61 7.14 -3.73
N TYR A 439 0.76 6.11 -3.61
CA TYR A 439 1.19 4.71 -3.49
C TYR A 439 1.32 4.00 -4.83
N ALA A 440 0.59 4.47 -5.85
CA ALA A 440 0.69 3.98 -7.22
C ALA A 440 0.70 5.16 -8.23
N PRO A 441 1.82 5.91 -8.33
CA PRO A 441 1.95 7.08 -9.21
C PRO A 441 1.64 6.82 -10.70
N VAL A 442 1.69 5.57 -11.14
CA VAL A 442 1.26 5.16 -12.49
C VAL A 442 -0.17 5.65 -12.82
N TYR A 443 -1.06 5.72 -11.84
CA TYR A 443 -2.44 6.17 -12.03
C TYR A 443 -2.59 7.68 -12.25
N PHE A 444 -1.54 8.51 -12.06
CA PHE A 444 -1.59 9.92 -12.51
C PHE A 444 -1.85 10.02 -14.02
N PHE A 445 -1.40 9.02 -14.79
CA PHE A 445 -1.60 8.97 -16.23
C PHE A 445 -3.01 8.55 -16.64
N ALA A 446 -3.81 8.01 -15.73
CA ALA A 446 -5.25 7.82 -15.96
C ALA A 446 -5.96 9.17 -16.13
N LEU A 447 -5.50 10.23 -15.44
CA LEU A 447 -6.03 11.59 -15.61
C LEU A 447 -5.76 12.15 -17.01
N ALA A 448 -4.57 11.90 -17.56
CA ALA A 448 -4.26 12.20 -18.96
C ALA A 448 -5.11 11.37 -19.93
N GLY A 449 -5.33 10.09 -19.60
CA GLY A 449 -6.22 9.20 -20.33
C GLY A 449 -7.68 9.66 -20.40
N PHE A 450 -8.21 10.27 -19.35
CA PHE A 450 -9.53 10.89 -19.35
C PHE A 450 -9.64 12.03 -20.37
N ILE A 451 -8.57 12.83 -20.56
CA ILE A 451 -8.53 13.88 -21.59
C ILE A 451 -8.65 13.26 -22.98
N ASP A 452 -7.96 12.14 -23.22
CA ASP A 452 -8.02 11.45 -24.51
C ASP A 452 -9.37 10.76 -24.73
N LEU A 453 -9.96 10.18 -23.69
CA LEU A 453 -11.32 9.63 -23.74
C LEU A 453 -12.34 10.71 -24.08
N TRP A 454 -12.23 11.90 -23.49
CA TRP A 454 -13.09 13.03 -23.85
C TRP A 454 -12.98 13.41 -25.33
N ARG A 455 -11.75 13.45 -25.85
CA ARG A 455 -11.46 13.84 -27.25
C ARG A 455 -11.88 12.78 -28.27
N ARG A 456 -11.69 11.50 -27.96
CA ARG A 456 -11.84 10.38 -28.92
C ARG A 456 -13.12 9.58 -28.74
N SER A 457 -13.67 9.53 -27.53
CA SER A 457 -14.78 8.64 -27.17
C SER A 457 -15.63 9.21 -26.04
N ARG A 458 -16.16 10.43 -26.25
CA ARG A 458 -16.95 11.18 -25.27
C ARG A 458 -18.10 10.37 -24.63
N LYS A 459 -18.76 9.50 -25.40
CA LYS A 459 -19.83 8.62 -24.87
C LYS A 459 -19.30 7.67 -23.78
N ILE A 460 -18.14 7.05 -24.01
CA ILE A 460 -17.50 6.16 -23.04
C ILE A 460 -17.06 6.97 -21.82
N PHE A 461 -16.45 8.14 -22.03
CA PHE A 461 -16.07 9.05 -20.94
C PHE A 461 -17.27 9.38 -20.03
N LEU A 462 -18.39 9.81 -20.61
CA LEU A 462 -19.60 10.14 -19.85
C LEU A 462 -20.18 8.92 -19.14
N ALA A 463 -20.18 7.74 -19.78
CA ALA A 463 -20.64 6.51 -19.16
C ALA A 463 -19.76 6.11 -17.96
N LEU A 464 -18.44 6.29 -18.05
CA LEU A 464 -17.52 6.04 -16.94
C LEU A 464 -17.82 6.97 -15.76
N LEU A 465 -17.97 8.27 -16.01
CA LEU A 465 -18.34 9.23 -14.95
C LEU A 465 -19.69 8.92 -14.34
N PHE A 466 -20.68 8.55 -15.16
CA PHE A 466 -22.02 8.19 -14.70
C PHE A 466 -21.99 6.96 -13.77
N VAL A 467 -21.10 6.00 -14.00
CA VAL A 467 -20.92 4.84 -13.12
C VAL A 467 -20.10 5.18 -11.88
N SER A 468 -18.99 5.93 -12.00
CA SER A 468 -18.05 6.11 -10.88
C SER A 468 -18.42 7.24 -9.93
N LEU A 469 -18.95 8.36 -10.43
CA LEU A 469 -19.15 9.57 -9.61
C LEU A 469 -20.24 9.39 -8.54
N PRO A 470 -21.40 8.75 -8.79
CA PRO A 470 -22.40 8.54 -7.73
C PRO A 470 -21.82 7.78 -6.54
N PHE A 471 -21.00 6.77 -6.81
CA PHE A 471 -20.33 5.98 -5.77
C PHE A 471 -19.31 6.82 -4.98
N LEU A 472 -18.46 7.60 -5.66
CA LEU A 472 -17.49 8.48 -5.00
C LEU A 472 -18.17 9.61 -4.21
N PHE A 473 -19.20 10.22 -4.79
CA PHE A 473 -19.94 11.29 -4.15
C PHE A 473 -20.70 10.80 -2.92
N ASN A 474 -21.26 9.59 -2.93
CA ASN A 474 -21.84 9.02 -1.72
C ASN A 474 -20.81 8.95 -0.57
N TYR A 475 -19.61 8.47 -0.86
CA TYR A 475 -18.52 8.37 0.12
C TYR A 475 -18.07 9.76 0.62
N SER A 476 -17.82 10.70 -0.30
CA SER A 476 -17.37 12.04 0.06
C SER A 476 -18.45 12.88 0.74
N PHE A 477 -19.72 12.67 0.38
CA PHE A 477 -20.88 13.34 0.99
C PHE A 477 -21.01 12.97 2.48
N LEU A 478 -20.76 11.71 2.82
CA LEU A 478 -20.73 11.21 4.19
C LEU A 478 -19.36 11.38 4.88
N THR A 479 -18.40 12.01 4.20
CA THR A 479 -16.99 12.18 4.63
C THR A 479 -16.33 10.90 5.14
N HIS A 480 -16.80 9.75 4.65
CA HIS A 480 -16.42 8.45 5.15
C HIS A 480 -15.00 8.09 4.67
N ARG A 481 -14.14 7.75 5.63
CA ARG A 481 -12.81 7.16 5.40
C ARG A 481 -12.80 5.73 5.93
N GLN A 482 -12.01 4.87 5.31
CA GLN A 482 -11.91 3.49 5.75
C GLN A 482 -11.00 3.37 6.96
N GLY A 483 -11.34 2.42 7.84
CA GLY A 483 -10.51 2.08 8.99
C GLY A 483 -9.22 1.36 8.59
N TYR A 484 -8.69 0.58 9.52
CA TYR A 484 -7.43 -0.14 9.39
C TYR A 484 -7.44 -1.15 8.22
N SER A 485 -7.03 -0.71 7.03
CA SER A 485 -7.05 -1.47 5.76
C SER A 485 -6.02 -0.92 4.77
N PRO A 486 -5.63 -1.67 3.71
CA PRO A 486 -4.73 -1.17 2.67
C PRO A 486 -5.23 0.10 1.96
N GLN A 487 -4.33 0.84 1.33
CA GLN A 487 -4.63 2.12 0.69
C GLN A 487 -5.63 2.00 -0.48
N ALA A 488 -6.34 3.09 -0.76
CA ALA A 488 -7.26 3.23 -1.90
C ALA A 488 -8.45 2.26 -1.92
N ARG A 489 -8.91 1.79 -0.75
CA ARG A 489 -10.07 0.89 -0.68
C ARG A 489 -11.33 1.49 -1.29
N VAL A 490 -11.61 2.79 -1.09
CA VAL A 490 -12.75 3.46 -1.74
C VAL A 490 -12.64 3.37 -3.27
N LEU A 491 -11.44 3.49 -3.84
CA LEU A 491 -11.26 3.46 -5.30
C LEU A 491 -11.22 2.05 -5.89
N THR A 492 -10.94 1.03 -5.08
CA THR A 492 -10.78 -0.36 -5.53
C THR A 492 -11.97 -0.92 -6.35
N PRO A 493 -13.25 -0.76 -5.96
CA PRO A 493 -14.37 -1.31 -6.74
C PRO A 493 -14.58 -0.62 -8.09
N ILE A 494 -14.01 0.58 -8.28
CA ILE A 494 -14.10 1.36 -9.53
C ILE A 494 -12.74 1.54 -10.20
N ILE A 495 -11.68 0.85 -9.75
CA ILE A 495 -10.31 1.05 -10.25
C ILE A 495 -10.19 0.73 -11.74
N TRP A 496 -11.06 -0.14 -12.25
CA TRP A 496 -11.15 -0.46 -13.67
C TRP A 496 -11.47 0.76 -14.55
N VAL A 497 -12.13 1.79 -14.02
CA VAL A 497 -12.36 3.07 -14.70
C VAL A 497 -11.03 3.78 -14.93
N GLY A 498 -10.18 3.83 -13.90
CA GLY A 498 -8.82 4.37 -13.99
C GLY A 498 -7.92 3.55 -14.91
N ILE A 499 -8.05 2.22 -14.89
CA ILE A 499 -7.31 1.31 -15.78
C ILE A 499 -7.71 1.52 -17.25
N LEU A 500 -9.01 1.70 -17.53
CA LEU A 500 -9.47 1.98 -18.90
C LEU A 500 -8.92 3.33 -19.39
N ALA A 501 -9.00 4.37 -18.56
CA ALA A 501 -8.43 5.66 -18.88
C ALA A 501 -6.90 5.56 -19.11
N LEU A 502 -6.19 4.83 -18.24
CA LEU A 502 -4.76 4.57 -18.41
C LEU A 502 -4.44 3.84 -19.72
N GLY A 503 -5.26 2.87 -20.11
CA GLY A 503 -5.15 2.20 -21.41
C GLY A 503 -5.36 3.14 -22.58
N GLU A 504 -6.29 4.09 -22.48
CA GLU A 504 -6.50 5.11 -23.51
C GLU A 504 -5.25 6.00 -23.64
N PHE A 505 -4.67 6.45 -22.52
CA PHE A 505 -3.39 7.16 -22.51
C PHE A 505 -2.29 6.36 -23.20
N LEU A 506 -2.12 5.08 -22.88
CA LEU A 506 -1.08 4.24 -23.48
C LEU A 506 -1.31 4.00 -24.98
N ALA A 507 -2.58 3.97 -25.42
CA ALA A 507 -2.92 3.76 -26.81
C ALA A 507 -2.75 5.02 -27.68
N SER A 508 -3.02 6.19 -27.11
CA SER A 508 -3.06 7.50 -27.79
C SER A 508 -1.74 8.26 -27.68
N ASN A 509 -0.94 8.04 -26.63
CA ASN A 509 0.18 8.91 -26.31
C ASN A 509 1.36 8.67 -27.26
N GLU A 510 1.63 9.66 -28.11
CA GLU A 510 2.81 9.69 -28.98
C GLU A 510 3.99 10.48 -28.38
N LYS A 511 3.80 11.11 -27.22
CA LYS A 511 4.77 12.04 -26.64
C LYS A 511 5.81 11.28 -25.83
N ARG A 512 7.08 11.40 -26.25
CA ARG A 512 8.23 10.73 -25.60
C ARG A 512 8.36 11.10 -24.13
N ILE A 513 8.17 12.38 -23.78
CA ILE A 513 8.30 12.84 -22.38
C ILE A 513 7.32 12.15 -21.44
N PHE A 514 6.05 12.07 -21.83
CA PHE A 514 5.03 11.38 -21.04
C PHE A 514 5.25 9.87 -21.00
N ARG A 515 5.80 9.26 -22.05
CA ARG A 515 6.23 7.85 -22.01
C ARG A 515 7.34 7.63 -20.98
N HIS A 516 8.36 8.50 -20.92
CA HIS A 516 9.43 8.38 -19.93
C HIS A 516 8.93 8.61 -18.50
N LEU A 517 8.10 9.65 -18.29
CA LEU A 517 7.48 9.91 -16.99
C LEU A 517 6.56 8.76 -16.56
N PHE A 518 5.84 8.13 -17.50
CA PHE A 518 5.03 6.94 -17.24
C PHE A 518 5.89 5.73 -16.86
N LEU A 519 6.98 5.47 -17.57
CA LEU A 519 7.89 4.37 -17.20
C LEU A 519 8.51 4.60 -15.82
N LEU A 520 8.84 5.85 -15.50
CA LEU A 520 9.31 6.22 -14.18
C LEU A 520 8.24 5.97 -13.11
N SER A 521 7.01 6.45 -13.32
CA SER A 521 5.92 6.25 -12.36
C SER A 521 5.58 4.76 -12.19
N LEU A 522 5.70 3.97 -13.25
CA LEU A 522 5.56 2.50 -13.20
C LEU A 522 6.63 1.85 -12.32
N ILE A 523 7.90 2.23 -12.49
CA ILE A 523 9.00 1.71 -11.66
C ILE A 523 8.80 2.12 -10.19
N LEU A 524 8.39 3.36 -9.93
CA LEU A 524 8.11 3.84 -8.57
C LEU A 524 6.94 3.08 -7.94
N SER A 525 5.84 2.88 -8.67
CA SER A 525 4.70 2.07 -8.24
C SER A 525 5.11 0.64 -7.85
N LEU A 526 5.93 -0.02 -8.69
CA LEU A 526 6.44 -1.37 -8.39
C LEU A 526 7.38 -1.37 -7.18
N GLY A 527 8.24 -0.35 -7.06
CA GLY A 527 9.11 -0.16 -5.90
C GLY A 527 8.31 0.02 -4.61
N PHE A 528 7.23 0.80 -4.64
CA PHE A 528 6.34 0.98 -3.49
C PHE A 528 5.57 -0.30 -3.17
N ALA A 529 5.07 -1.03 -4.16
CA ALA A 529 4.46 -2.35 -3.96
C ALA A 529 5.43 -3.31 -3.24
N LEU A 530 6.68 -3.38 -3.69
CA LEU A 530 7.72 -4.19 -3.05
C LEU A 530 8.01 -3.74 -1.61
N LEU A 531 8.14 -2.43 -1.37
CA LEU A 531 8.36 -1.90 -0.03
C LEU A 531 7.21 -2.21 0.92
N LEU A 532 5.97 -2.13 0.44
CA LEU A 532 4.78 -2.49 1.21
C LEU A 532 4.71 -4.00 1.50
N LEU A 533 5.16 -4.86 0.58
CA LEU A 533 5.31 -6.30 0.84
C LEU A 533 6.40 -6.60 1.89
N LEU A 534 7.51 -5.86 1.84
CA LEU A 534 8.62 -5.99 2.80
C LEU A 534 8.28 -5.39 4.16
N HIS A 535 7.41 -4.39 4.21
CA HIS A 535 6.96 -3.72 5.42
C HIS A 535 5.42 -3.63 5.47
N PRO A 536 4.72 -4.77 5.64
CA PRO A 536 3.26 -4.80 5.62
C PRO A 536 2.53 -3.88 6.60
N PRO A 537 3.07 -3.53 7.78
CA PRO A 537 2.42 -2.55 8.66
C PRO A 537 2.11 -1.21 7.97
N PHE A 538 2.89 -0.81 6.96
CA PHE A 538 2.66 0.43 6.21
C PHE A 538 1.39 0.39 5.36
N LEU A 539 0.82 -0.79 5.09
CA LEU A 539 -0.48 -0.93 4.45
C LEU A 539 -1.61 -0.47 5.37
N TYR A 540 -1.46 -0.64 6.68
CA TYR A 540 -2.56 -0.51 7.62
C TYR A 540 -2.38 0.73 8.50
N GLN A 541 -3.02 1.81 8.10
CA GLN A 541 -2.89 3.10 8.77
C GLN A 541 -4.28 3.61 9.20
N PRO A 542 -4.47 4.03 10.46
CA PRO A 542 -5.72 4.65 10.88
C PRO A 542 -5.90 6.01 10.19
N THR A 543 -7.09 6.27 9.66
CA THR A 543 -7.45 7.56 9.01
C THR A 543 -8.81 8.09 9.44
N THR A 544 -9.42 7.49 10.47
CA THR A 544 -10.67 7.93 11.08
C THR A 544 -10.49 9.25 11.85
N HIS A 545 -11.61 9.88 12.23
CA HIS A 545 -11.64 11.19 12.91
C HIS A 545 -10.84 11.24 14.22
N GLU A 546 -10.63 10.10 14.87
CA GLU A 546 -9.85 9.98 16.11
C GLU A 546 -8.35 10.16 15.89
N PHE A 547 -7.87 9.95 14.66
CA PHE A 547 -6.46 10.06 14.33
C PHE A 547 -6.18 11.42 13.70
N THR A 548 -5.32 12.22 14.34
CA THR A 548 -4.99 13.59 13.91
C THR A 548 -3.62 13.72 13.25
N SER A 549 -2.84 12.64 13.23
CA SER A 549 -1.47 12.68 12.74
C SER A 549 -1.38 12.49 11.23
N ARG A 550 -0.78 13.47 10.55
CA ARG A 550 -0.65 13.54 9.08
C ARG A 550 0.31 12.51 8.46
N PRO A 551 1.51 12.26 9.02
CA PRO A 551 2.54 11.48 8.33
C PRO A 551 2.12 10.05 7.99
N GLY A 552 2.32 9.65 6.72
CA GLY A 552 2.13 8.27 6.28
C GLY A 552 3.35 7.39 6.50
N ASP A 553 3.18 6.17 6.98
CA ASP A 553 4.30 5.32 7.45
C ASP A 553 5.31 4.97 6.36
N LEU A 554 4.86 4.74 5.11
CA LEU A 554 5.76 4.55 3.96
C LEU A 554 6.69 5.76 3.77
N PHE A 555 6.13 6.96 3.87
CA PHE A 555 6.87 8.21 3.64
C PHE A 555 7.75 8.58 4.84
N VAL A 556 7.34 8.20 6.04
CA VAL A 556 8.21 8.23 7.24
C VAL A 556 9.38 7.27 7.04
N TYR A 557 9.14 6.04 6.56
CA TYR A 557 10.22 5.08 6.29
C TYR A 557 11.20 5.56 5.22
N LEU A 558 10.72 6.26 4.20
CA LEU A 558 11.53 6.86 3.13
C LEU A 558 12.27 8.12 3.57
N SER A 559 11.92 8.69 4.72
CA SER A 559 12.65 9.80 5.34
C SER A 559 13.98 9.33 5.95
N ASN A 560 14.76 10.28 6.45
CA ASN A 560 16.00 10.00 7.15
C ASN A 560 16.19 10.94 8.35
N THR A 561 17.31 10.82 9.04
CA THR A 561 17.58 11.64 10.22
C THR A 561 17.64 13.13 9.91
N HIS A 562 17.94 13.58 8.69
CA HIS A 562 18.05 15.02 8.35
C HIS A 562 16.85 15.57 7.58
N PHE A 563 16.18 14.74 6.80
CA PHE A 563 15.09 15.11 5.92
C PHE A 563 13.83 14.31 6.24
N PHE A 564 12.72 15.02 6.47
CA PHE A 564 11.42 14.43 6.75
C PHE A 564 10.47 14.74 5.59
N LEU A 565 10.10 13.71 4.84
CA LEU A 565 9.29 13.81 3.62
C LEU A 565 7.81 14.15 3.84
N PRO A 566 7.11 13.64 4.88
CA PRO A 566 5.68 13.83 5.07
C PRO A 566 5.13 15.27 4.96
N PRO A 567 5.80 16.32 5.46
CA PRO A 567 5.32 17.71 5.35
C PRO A 567 5.33 18.27 3.92
N LEU A 568 5.91 17.56 2.94
CA LEU A 568 5.89 17.93 1.52
C LEU A 568 4.77 17.22 0.75
N LEU A 569 4.05 16.31 1.40
CA LEU A 569 3.00 15.50 0.80
C LEU A 569 1.62 15.99 1.24
N PRO A 570 0.58 15.85 0.40
CA PRO A 570 -0.78 16.18 0.77
C PRO A 570 -1.25 15.35 1.97
N SER A 571 -2.16 15.92 2.73
CA SER A 571 -2.85 15.26 3.84
C SER A 571 -4.20 15.92 4.05
N PHE A 572 -5.24 15.11 3.98
CA PHE A 572 -6.64 15.48 4.11
C PHE A 572 -7.27 14.76 5.31
N ILE A 573 -6.44 14.53 6.34
CA ILE A 573 -6.91 14.01 7.62
C ILE A 573 -7.91 15.00 8.22
N LYS A 574 -8.86 14.50 9.02
CA LYS A 574 -10.07 15.24 9.43
C LYS A 574 -9.78 16.26 10.55
N ILE A 575 -8.85 17.16 10.28
CA ILE A 575 -8.48 18.34 11.06
C ILE A 575 -8.53 19.56 10.14
N ASN A 576 -8.35 20.78 10.67
CA ASN A 576 -8.28 21.96 9.83
C ASN A 576 -7.08 21.90 8.87
N ASN A 577 -7.36 21.83 7.57
CA ASN A 577 -6.37 21.70 6.50
C ASN A 577 -6.07 23.03 5.78
N LEU A 578 -6.74 24.13 6.14
CA LEU A 578 -6.64 25.39 5.40
C LEU A 578 -5.22 25.93 5.30
N SER A 579 -4.43 25.81 6.38
CA SER A 579 -3.04 26.28 6.44
C SER A 579 -2.01 25.25 5.93
N TYR A 580 -2.45 24.06 5.50
CA TYR A 580 -1.56 23.00 5.05
C TYR A 580 -1.25 23.12 3.55
N TRP A 581 -0.27 23.98 3.23
CA TRP A 581 0.16 24.32 1.87
C TRP A 581 0.39 23.16 0.89
N PRO A 582 0.92 21.98 1.31
CA PRO A 582 1.12 20.86 0.38
C PRO A 582 -0.14 20.42 -0.37
N ASN A 583 -1.33 20.56 0.24
CA ASN A 583 -2.59 20.22 -0.44
C ASN A 583 -2.78 21.04 -1.72
N TYR A 584 -2.56 22.36 -1.65
CA TYR A 584 -2.71 23.25 -2.80
C TYR A 584 -1.59 23.07 -3.83
N VAL A 585 -0.35 22.87 -3.37
CA VAL A 585 0.80 22.66 -4.27
C VAL A 585 0.59 21.43 -5.16
N TRP A 586 0.15 20.31 -4.58
CA TRP A 586 -0.08 19.08 -5.34
C TRP A 586 -1.26 19.20 -6.32
N ILE A 587 -2.34 19.88 -5.94
CA ILE A 587 -3.45 20.17 -6.86
C ILE A 587 -2.95 21.03 -8.03
N ALA A 588 -2.18 22.08 -7.76
CA ALA A 588 -1.60 22.92 -8.79
C ALA A 588 -0.66 22.14 -9.73
N LEU A 589 0.19 21.26 -9.18
CA LEU A 589 1.07 20.39 -9.98
C LEU A 589 0.29 19.44 -10.89
N ILE A 590 -0.83 18.89 -10.42
CA ILE A 590 -1.71 18.04 -11.25
C ILE A 590 -2.33 18.86 -12.38
N ILE A 591 -2.84 20.05 -12.08
CA ILE A 591 -3.41 20.93 -13.10
C ILE A 591 -2.34 21.30 -14.15
N ILE A 592 -1.13 21.68 -13.72
CA ILE A 592 -0.02 21.99 -14.62
C ILE A 592 0.34 20.77 -15.48
N PHE A 593 0.43 19.58 -14.88
CA PHE A 593 0.69 18.34 -15.62
C PHE A 593 -0.39 18.08 -16.69
N LEU A 594 -1.66 18.25 -16.36
CA LEU A 594 -2.78 18.04 -17.28
C LEU A 594 -2.86 19.09 -18.38
N LEU A 595 -2.62 20.37 -18.06
CA LEU A 595 -2.53 21.44 -19.06
C LEU A 595 -1.35 21.19 -20.00
N PHE A 596 -0.18 20.85 -19.45
CA PHE A 596 0.99 20.49 -20.25
C PHE A 596 0.69 19.29 -21.15
N TYR A 597 0.00 18.25 -20.66
CA TYR A 597 -0.44 17.14 -21.49
C TYR A 597 -1.43 17.58 -22.57
N ALA A 598 -2.45 18.35 -22.22
CA ALA A 598 -3.52 18.75 -23.13
C ALA A 598 -3.02 19.62 -24.30
N PHE A 599 -2.10 20.55 -24.02
CA PHE A 599 -1.66 21.59 -24.98
C PHE A 599 -0.31 21.31 -25.62
N CYS A 600 0.53 20.43 -25.08
CA CYS A 600 1.79 20.07 -25.73
C CYS A 600 1.47 19.32 -27.04
N ARG A 601 1.67 20.02 -28.18
CA ARG A 601 1.42 19.49 -29.54
C ARG A 601 2.59 18.70 -30.11
N ASN A 602 3.81 18.99 -29.67
CA ASN A 602 5.00 18.42 -30.29
C ASN A 602 5.33 17.03 -29.72
N LYS A 603 5.80 16.15 -30.61
CA LYS A 603 6.80 15.14 -30.25
C LYS A 603 8.04 15.92 -29.83
N ILE A 604 8.08 16.44 -28.60
CA ILE A 604 9.30 17.03 -28.05
C ILE A 604 10.35 15.93 -28.20
N ILE A 605 11.29 16.14 -29.12
CA ILE A 605 12.41 15.24 -29.32
C ILE A 605 13.28 15.50 -28.11
N LEU A 606 12.98 14.76 -27.05
CA LEU A 606 13.89 14.65 -25.93
C LEU A 606 15.20 14.11 -26.52
N ASN A 607 16.24 14.94 -26.46
CA ASN A 607 17.59 14.50 -26.76
C ASN A 607 17.86 13.24 -25.95
N SER A 608 18.68 12.33 -26.50
CA SER A 608 18.97 11.07 -25.81
C SER A 608 19.44 11.28 -24.36
N GLY A 609 20.00 12.45 -24.04
CA GLY A 609 20.35 12.98 -22.71
C GLY A 609 19.22 13.10 -21.67
N PHE A 610 17.94 13.21 -22.04
CA PHE A 610 16.85 13.39 -21.06
C PHE A 610 16.57 12.15 -20.20
N SER A 611 16.74 10.96 -20.78
CA SER A 611 16.65 9.71 -20.01
C SER A 611 17.76 9.63 -18.94
N TRP A 612 18.95 10.15 -19.27
CA TRP A 612 20.08 10.25 -18.35
C TRP A 612 19.81 11.25 -17.24
N SER A 613 19.33 12.46 -17.55
CA SER A 613 19.05 13.46 -16.51
C SER A 613 17.97 12.98 -15.54
N SER A 614 16.96 12.26 -16.03
CA SER A 614 15.91 11.67 -15.20
C SER A 614 16.46 10.57 -14.27
N LEU A 615 17.27 9.64 -14.80
CA LEU A 615 17.90 8.58 -13.99
C LEU A 615 18.92 9.13 -13.00
N SER A 616 19.74 10.11 -13.40
CA SER A 616 20.65 10.82 -12.50
C SER A 616 19.90 11.58 -11.41
N GLY A 617 18.78 12.22 -11.74
CA GLY A 617 17.91 12.88 -10.75
C GLY A 617 17.38 11.89 -9.72
N LEU A 618 16.90 10.72 -10.16
CA LEU A 618 16.43 9.65 -9.26
C LEU A 618 17.55 9.06 -8.41
N PHE A 619 18.72 8.85 -9.02
CA PHE A 619 19.92 8.43 -8.30
C PHE A 619 20.24 9.43 -7.19
N LEU A 620 20.26 10.74 -7.49
CA LEU A 620 20.55 11.79 -6.53
C LEU A 620 19.49 11.88 -5.42
N ILE A 621 18.20 11.78 -5.78
CA ILE A 621 17.10 11.74 -4.81
C ILE A 621 17.23 10.53 -3.88
N PHE A 622 17.44 9.33 -4.44
CA PHE A 622 17.61 8.11 -3.65
C PHE A 622 18.87 8.18 -2.77
N PHE A 623 19.99 8.68 -3.33
CA PHE A 623 21.23 8.88 -2.60
C PHE A 623 21.01 9.81 -1.41
N PHE A 624 20.41 10.97 -1.62
CA PHE A 624 20.12 11.95 -0.57
C PHE A 624 19.16 11.39 0.48
N LEU A 625 18.10 10.71 0.06
CA LEU A 625 17.07 10.19 0.97
C LEU A 625 17.53 8.95 1.75
N ARG A 626 18.30 8.05 1.15
CA ARG A 626 18.52 6.68 1.67
C ARG A 626 19.97 6.28 1.91
N VAL A 627 20.93 7.07 1.44
CA VAL A 627 22.37 6.74 1.50
C VAL A 627 23.15 7.79 2.29
N LEU A 628 22.97 9.08 2.01
CA LEU A 628 23.80 10.14 2.56
C LEU A 628 23.71 10.24 4.08
N PHE A 629 22.47 10.21 4.60
CA PHE A 629 22.18 10.39 6.02
C PHE A 629 21.73 9.09 6.69
N PRO A 630 21.85 8.98 8.02
CA PRO A 630 21.37 7.83 8.77
C PRO A 630 19.89 7.59 8.51
N SER A 631 19.53 6.32 8.37
CA SER A 631 18.18 5.90 8.01
C SER A 631 17.10 6.28 9.05
N PRO A 632 17.38 6.37 10.36
CA PRO A 632 16.32 6.59 11.33
C PRO A 632 15.56 7.92 11.19
N PRO A 633 14.25 7.92 10.85
CA PRO A 633 13.45 9.14 10.96
C PRO A 633 13.26 9.50 12.43
N LEU A 634 13.30 10.79 12.72
CA LEU A 634 13.04 11.32 14.06
C LEU A 634 11.54 11.56 14.25
N TYR A 635 10.75 10.49 14.17
CA TYR A 635 9.28 10.52 14.23
C TYR A 635 8.71 9.13 14.61
N PRO A 636 7.49 9.01 15.16
CA PRO A 636 6.84 10.03 15.99
C PRO A 636 7.60 10.18 17.30
N VAL A 637 7.52 11.36 17.91
CA VAL A 637 8.23 11.66 19.16
C VAL A 637 7.26 11.57 20.33
N LYS A 638 7.59 10.76 21.34
CA LYS A 638 6.94 10.81 22.65
C LYS A 638 7.94 11.33 23.67
N THR A 639 7.67 12.52 24.20
CA THR A 639 8.50 13.14 25.23
C THR A 639 8.05 12.68 26.60
N ILE A 640 8.98 12.11 27.38
CA ILE A 640 8.78 11.76 28.78
C ILE A 640 9.53 12.78 29.62
N VAL A 641 8.81 13.40 30.56
CA VAL A 641 9.33 14.45 31.44
C VAL A 641 9.55 13.87 32.83
N TYR A 642 10.81 13.79 33.26
CA TYR A 642 11.19 13.32 34.61
C TYR A 642 11.35 14.51 35.56
N SER A 643 11.80 15.65 35.04
CA SER A 643 11.82 16.94 35.73
C SER A 643 11.85 18.08 34.69
N PRO A 644 11.64 19.36 35.08
CA PRO A 644 11.66 20.48 34.12
C PRO A 644 12.94 20.57 33.27
N GLN A 645 14.05 20.07 33.80
CA GLN A 645 15.36 20.07 33.13
C GLN A 645 15.74 18.69 32.55
N ARG A 646 14.97 17.63 32.84
CA ARG A 646 15.24 16.25 32.42
C ARG A 646 14.05 15.70 31.66
N SER A 647 14.13 15.78 30.33
CA SER A 647 13.17 15.17 29.43
C SER A 647 13.89 14.36 28.35
N LEU A 648 13.30 13.23 27.99
CA LEU A 648 13.77 12.36 26.91
C LEU A 648 12.69 12.27 25.84
N GLY A 649 13.04 12.55 24.59
CA GLY A 649 12.15 12.38 23.44
C GLY A 649 12.40 11.04 22.76
N PHE A 650 11.48 10.08 22.88
CA PHE A 650 11.60 8.76 22.27
C PHE A 650 10.98 8.74 20.87
N TYR A 651 11.70 8.15 19.91
CA TYR A 651 11.25 8.01 18.52
C TYR A 651 10.69 6.60 18.32
N LEU A 652 9.36 6.50 18.19
CA LEU A 652 8.66 5.22 18.35
C LEU A 652 8.57 4.38 17.07
N PHE A 653 8.93 4.94 15.90
CA PHE A 653 8.69 4.28 14.61
C PHE A 653 9.38 2.91 14.48
N TYR A 654 10.56 2.73 15.08
CA TYR A 654 11.29 1.45 15.06
C TYR A 654 10.88 0.45 16.14
N LEU A 655 10.08 0.86 17.12
CA LEU A 655 9.58 -0.06 18.14
C LEU A 655 8.56 -1.04 17.55
N GLY A 656 7.86 -0.63 16.49
CA GLY A 656 6.90 -1.46 15.77
C GLY A 656 5.73 -1.94 16.64
N ARG A 657 5.10 -3.04 16.25
CA ARG A 657 3.96 -3.63 16.97
C ARG A 657 4.38 -4.26 18.31
N GLY A 658 3.45 -4.35 19.26
CA GLY A 658 3.65 -5.03 20.54
C GLY A 658 4.43 -4.22 21.58
N VAL A 659 4.40 -2.89 21.49
CA VAL A 659 4.96 -1.98 22.49
C VAL A 659 3.89 -1.03 22.97
N VAL A 660 3.66 -1.01 24.27
CA VAL A 660 2.76 -0.05 24.93
C VAL A 660 3.61 0.89 25.77
N VAL A 661 3.51 2.19 25.49
CA VAL A 661 4.28 3.23 26.20
C VAL A 661 3.34 3.98 27.13
N LYS A 662 3.55 3.91 28.45
CA LYS A 662 2.80 4.72 29.42
C LYS A 662 3.37 6.15 29.53
N GLU A 663 2.69 7.02 30.27
CA GLU A 663 3.11 8.43 30.45
C GLU A 663 4.34 8.55 31.35
N GLU A 664 4.49 7.64 32.31
CA GLU A 664 5.60 7.59 33.29
C GLU A 664 6.93 7.05 32.71
N GLY A 665 6.97 6.78 31.40
CA GLY A 665 8.16 6.26 30.72
C GLY A 665 8.36 4.76 30.79
N ASP A 666 7.34 4.02 31.19
CA ASP A 666 7.30 2.57 31.10
C ASP A 666 7.00 2.10 29.66
N PHE A 667 7.85 1.22 29.15
CA PHE A 667 7.63 0.52 27.89
C PHE A 667 7.34 -0.95 28.21
N TYR A 668 6.13 -1.40 27.89
CA TYR A 668 5.71 -2.79 28.02
C TYR A 668 5.86 -3.48 26.67
N LEU A 669 6.69 -4.53 26.63
CA LEU A 669 7.03 -5.29 25.44
C LEU A 669 6.27 -6.61 25.46
N HIS A 670 5.42 -6.81 24.46
CA HIS A 670 4.50 -7.95 24.38
C HIS A 670 4.92 -9.04 23.39
N LEU A 671 6.08 -8.88 22.73
CA LEU A 671 6.55 -9.80 21.70
C LEU A 671 8.04 -10.09 21.88
N GLU A 672 8.43 -11.34 21.63
CA GLU A 672 9.83 -11.70 21.54
C GLU A 672 10.41 -11.21 20.20
N LYS A 673 11.19 -10.13 20.24
CA LYS A 673 11.94 -9.61 19.09
C LYS A 673 13.06 -8.67 19.53
N SER A 674 13.90 -8.29 18.58
CA SER A 674 14.84 -7.19 18.77
C SER A 674 14.12 -5.84 18.77
N TYR A 675 14.41 -5.03 19.80
CA TYR A 675 13.88 -3.67 19.96
C TYR A 675 14.99 -2.64 19.80
N ARG A 676 14.72 -1.60 19.02
CA ARG A 676 15.62 -0.47 18.79
C ARG A 676 15.02 0.80 19.40
N PHE A 677 15.51 1.19 20.56
CA PHE A 677 15.11 2.42 21.25
C PHE A 677 16.00 3.57 20.78
N ILE A 678 15.39 4.56 20.12
CA ILE A 678 16.08 5.79 19.74
C ILE A 678 15.47 6.92 20.57
N PHE A 679 16.30 7.72 21.21
CA PHE A 679 15.84 8.84 22.01
C PHE A 679 16.78 10.03 21.93
N GLY A 680 16.23 11.22 22.12
CA GLY A 680 16.96 12.48 22.13
C GLY A 680 16.87 13.18 23.48
N SER A 681 17.97 13.83 23.86
CA SER A 681 18.05 14.73 25.01
C SER A 681 18.53 16.12 24.56
N LYS A 682 18.10 17.17 25.27
CA LYS A 682 18.62 18.54 25.08
C LYS A 682 20.03 18.70 25.64
N GLN A 683 20.41 17.87 26.62
CA GLN A 683 21.72 17.87 27.25
C GLN A 683 22.44 16.54 26.99
N GLU A 684 23.77 16.58 26.94
CA GLU A 684 24.58 15.38 26.83
C GLU A 684 24.45 14.53 28.10
N LEU A 685 24.17 13.25 27.92
CA LEU A 685 23.96 12.26 28.96
C LEU A 685 25.23 11.39 29.01
N LYS A 686 25.88 11.35 30.18
CA LYS A 686 27.03 10.46 30.40
C LYS A 686 26.59 9.05 30.78
N GLU A 687 25.46 8.95 31.48
CA GLU A 687 24.91 7.72 32.00
C GLU A 687 23.39 7.70 31.91
N ILE A 688 22.84 6.50 31.88
CA ILE A 688 21.40 6.25 31.96
C ILE A 688 21.17 5.00 32.79
N GLU A 689 20.16 5.05 33.65
CA GLU A 689 19.71 3.89 34.40
C GLU A 689 18.56 3.23 33.62
N LEU A 690 18.65 1.91 33.43
CA LEU A 690 17.56 1.12 32.87
C LEU A 690 17.00 0.21 33.94
N ARG A 691 15.68 0.26 34.14
CA ARG A 691 14.95 -0.74 34.93
C ARG A 691 14.21 -1.66 33.97
N LEU A 692 14.55 -2.94 33.98
CA LEU A 692 13.99 -3.90 33.02
C LEU A 692 13.84 -5.30 33.60
N GLY A 693 12.83 -6.02 33.11
CA GLY A 693 12.51 -7.38 33.58
C GLY A 693 11.02 -7.69 33.59
N SER A 694 10.67 -8.87 34.10
CA SER A 694 9.31 -9.35 34.32
C SER A 694 9.27 -10.09 35.66
N GLU A 695 8.18 -9.95 36.40
CA GLU A 695 8.00 -10.62 37.69
C GLU A 695 7.67 -12.11 37.55
N THR A 696 7.21 -12.53 36.37
CA THR A 696 6.71 -13.89 36.12
C THR A 696 7.59 -14.68 35.15
N GLY A 697 8.30 -13.98 34.26
CA GLY A 697 9.02 -14.58 33.15
C GLY A 697 10.54 -14.58 33.25
N ASP A 698 11.13 -15.58 32.59
CA ASP A 698 12.56 -15.75 32.38
C ASP A 698 12.98 -15.26 30.99
N TYR A 699 14.02 -14.41 30.96
CA TYR A 699 14.52 -13.79 29.73
C TYR A 699 16.04 -13.83 29.66
N GLU A 700 16.57 -14.21 28.49
CA GLU A 700 17.96 -13.90 28.13
C GLU A 700 17.98 -12.56 27.40
N ILE A 701 18.75 -11.59 27.90
CA ILE A 701 18.83 -10.26 27.31
C ILE A 701 20.25 -9.91 26.89
N SER A 702 20.35 -9.12 25.82
CA SER A 702 21.57 -8.50 25.35
C SER A 702 21.29 -7.04 24.99
N LEU A 703 21.95 -6.13 25.69
CA LEU A 703 21.87 -4.68 25.49
C LEU A 703 23.10 -4.16 24.76
N GLN A 704 22.87 -3.31 23.77
CA GLN A 704 23.93 -2.60 23.04
C GLN A 704 23.58 -1.11 22.96
N ALA A 705 24.53 -0.24 23.31
CA ALA A 705 24.42 1.20 23.12
C ALA A 705 25.16 1.56 21.83
N PHE A 706 24.41 1.93 20.79
CA PHE A 706 24.88 1.95 19.41
C PHE A 706 25.55 0.62 19.02
N ASP A 707 26.88 0.62 18.82
CA ASP A 707 27.68 -0.56 18.48
C ASP A 707 28.38 -1.20 19.68
N GLN A 708 28.29 -0.60 20.87
CA GLN A 708 28.97 -1.09 22.05
C GLN A 708 28.10 -2.08 22.82
N PRO A 709 28.54 -3.33 23.00
CA PRO A 709 27.85 -4.26 23.90
C PRO A 709 28.01 -3.75 25.33
N VAL A 710 26.89 -3.66 26.05
CA VAL A 710 26.90 -3.13 27.42
C VAL A 710 26.65 -4.23 28.44
N VAL A 711 25.59 -5.01 28.24
CA VAL A 711 25.18 -6.07 29.18
C VAL A 711 24.69 -7.28 28.38
N LYS A 712 25.10 -8.48 28.76
CA LYS A 712 24.46 -9.74 28.37
C LYS A 712 24.22 -10.57 29.63
N THR A 713 22.97 -10.81 29.98
CA THR A 713 22.61 -11.53 31.21
C THR A 713 21.27 -12.24 31.06
N ARG A 714 21.02 -13.21 31.94
CA ARG A 714 19.70 -13.77 32.16
C ARG A 714 19.01 -13.02 33.31
N ILE A 715 17.72 -12.77 33.17
CA ILE A 715 16.85 -12.22 34.21
C ILE A 715 15.78 -13.27 34.48
N THR A 716 15.59 -13.62 35.74
CA THR A 716 14.66 -14.65 36.21
C THR A 716 13.69 -14.01 37.19
N GLN A 717 12.44 -13.80 36.75
CA GLN A 717 11.31 -13.42 37.62
C GLN A 717 11.57 -12.19 38.51
N GLU A 718 12.32 -11.21 38.01
CA GLU A 718 12.61 -9.97 38.71
C GLU A 718 12.67 -8.77 37.75
N LYS A 719 12.59 -7.56 38.31
CA LYS A 719 12.90 -6.30 37.62
C LYS A 719 14.25 -5.80 38.13
N ARG A 720 15.27 -5.85 37.27
CA ARG A 720 16.64 -5.47 37.63
C ARG A 720 16.99 -4.09 37.11
N GLN A 721 17.78 -3.35 37.89
CA GLN A 721 18.33 -2.05 37.49
C GLN A 721 19.74 -2.22 36.92
N PHE A 722 20.02 -1.50 35.84
CA PHE A 722 21.33 -1.44 35.19
C PHE A 722 21.73 0.02 34.98
N GLN A 723 22.88 0.42 35.52
CA GLN A 723 23.47 1.71 35.22
C GLN A 723 24.40 1.56 34.02
N LEU A 724 24.10 2.27 32.93
CA LEU A 724 24.83 2.18 31.68
C LEU A 724 25.57 3.49 31.40
N ASN A 725 26.87 3.38 31.11
CA ASN A 725 27.64 4.49 30.56
C ASN A 725 27.30 4.63 29.07
N LEU A 726 26.88 5.84 28.66
CA LEU A 726 26.50 6.11 27.28
C LEU A 726 27.73 6.53 26.45
N PRO A 727 27.89 5.98 25.24
CA PRO A 727 28.90 6.47 24.30
C PRO A 727 28.54 7.88 23.80
N PRO A 728 29.48 8.58 23.12
CA PRO A 728 29.24 9.91 22.58
C PRO A 728 27.99 9.95 21.68
N PRO A 729 27.10 10.95 21.85
CA PRO A 729 25.86 11.04 21.09
C PRO A 729 26.07 11.40 19.62
N TYR A 730 25.07 11.05 18.81
CA TYR A 730 24.91 11.67 17.50
C TYR A 730 24.29 13.06 17.67
N LYS A 731 25.07 14.11 17.40
CA LYS A 731 24.63 15.50 17.55
C LYS A 731 23.85 15.96 16.31
N ARG A 732 22.61 16.39 16.50
CA ARG A 732 21.78 17.02 15.45
C ARG A 732 21.15 18.31 15.97
N ARG A 733 21.53 19.45 15.38
CA ARG A 733 21.08 20.78 15.83
C ARG A 733 21.31 20.95 17.34
N HIS A 734 20.24 21.06 18.13
CA HIS A 734 20.28 21.22 19.60
C HIS A 734 19.96 19.92 20.36
N LEU A 735 19.98 18.77 19.69
CA LEU A 735 19.67 17.47 20.28
C LEU A 735 20.88 16.53 20.26
N TYR A 736 21.03 15.81 21.35
CA TYR A 736 21.94 14.67 21.51
C TYR A 736 21.12 13.39 21.39
N LEU A 737 21.36 12.63 20.32
CA LEU A 737 20.62 11.41 20.01
C LEU A 737 21.40 10.18 20.47
N TYR A 738 20.67 9.20 21.00
CA TYR A 738 21.18 7.93 21.50
C TYR A 738 20.37 6.76 20.93
N GLU A 739 21.02 5.61 20.82
CA GLU A 739 20.39 4.34 20.45
C GLU A 739 20.73 3.25 21.47
N ILE A 740 19.70 2.56 21.94
CA ILE A 740 19.82 1.34 22.77
C ILE A 740 19.08 0.22 22.06
N ASN A 741 19.82 -0.85 21.71
CA ASN A 741 19.28 -2.06 21.13
C ASN A 741 19.12 -3.13 22.21
N LEU A 742 17.90 -3.65 22.36
CA LEU A 742 17.57 -4.75 23.25
C LEU A 742 17.25 -5.98 22.39
N ASN A 743 18.10 -7.00 22.47
CA ASN A 743 17.77 -8.34 22.02
C ASN A 743 17.29 -9.13 23.23
N MET A 744 16.11 -9.71 23.13
CA MET A 744 15.54 -10.54 24.19
C MET A 744 15.10 -11.88 23.61
N LYS A 745 15.35 -12.94 24.37
CA LYS A 745 14.84 -14.29 24.11
C LYS A 745 14.01 -14.70 25.31
N HIS A 746 12.77 -15.08 25.05
CA HIS A 746 11.84 -15.51 26.09
C HIS A 746 12.04 -17.00 26.37
N LEU A 747 12.27 -17.37 27.62
CA LEU A 747 12.66 -18.74 28.00
C LEU A 747 11.57 -19.51 28.76
N SER A 748 10.47 -18.82 29.09
CA SER A 748 9.40 -19.33 29.96
C SER A 748 8.08 -19.42 29.19
N LYS A 749 7.09 -20.12 29.75
CA LYS A 749 5.89 -20.55 29.01
C LYS A 749 4.72 -19.58 29.07
N GLU A 750 4.77 -18.57 29.94
CA GLU A 750 3.69 -17.59 30.07
C GLU A 750 3.53 -16.76 28.81
N SER A 751 2.38 -16.11 28.64
CA SER A 751 2.17 -15.26 27.46
C SER A 751 2.70 -13.85 27.72
N MET A 752 3.63 -13.37 26.89
CA MET A 752 4.05 -11.96 26.90
C MET A 752 2.91 -10.97 26.62
N GLN A 753 1.79 -11.43 26.05
CA GLN A 753 0.59 -10.60 25.88
C GLN A 753 -0.11 -10.33 27.22
N LEU A 754 -0.02 -11.28 28.15
CA LEU A 754 -0.57 -11.16 29.49
C LEU A 754 0.43 -10.51 30.44
N GLU A 755 1.66 -11.03 30.44
CA GLU A 755 2.76 -10.66 31.32
C GLU A 755 3.91 -10.03 30.51
N PRO A 756 3.79 -8.76 30.10
CA PRO A 756 4.79 -8.10 29.27
C PRO A 756 6.12 -7.87 30.00
N PHE A 757 7.20 -7.86 29.23
CA PHE A 757 8.51 -7.43 29.70
C PHE A 757 8.55 -5.90 29.82
N LEU A 758 8.92 -5.38 30.98
CA LEU A 758 9.04 -3.95 31.24
C LEU A 758 10.45 -3.47 30.88
N ILE A 759 10.54 -2.28 30.28
CA ILE A 759 11.76 -1.48 30.24
C ILE A 759 11.43 -0.01 30.51
N GLN A 760 12.19 0.60 31.41
CA GLN A 760 12.07 1.99 31.79
C GLN A 760 13.45 2.63 31.70
N PHE A 761 13.50 3.83 31.14
CA PHE A 761 14.71 4.62 30.96
C PHE A 761 14.69 5.75 31.99
N ILE A 762 15.68 5.83 32.87
CA ILE A 762 15.79 6.88 33.88
C ILE A 762 17.08 7.67 33.62
N PRO A 763 17.01 8.98 33.29
CA PRO A 763 18.21 9.77 33.07
C PRO A 763 19.00 9.92 34.37
N GLY A 764 20.31 9.66 34.32
CA GLY A 764 21.19 9.70 35.50
C GLY A 764 21.14 11.03 36.26
N ARG A 765 21.33 10.96 37.58
CA ARG A 765 21.49 12.14 38.44
C ARG A 765 22.94 12.60 38.30
N ARG A 766 23.15 13.77 37.66
CA ARG A 766 24.41 14.50 37.84
C ARG A 766 24.67 14.75 39.32
#